data_AF-A0A9X3WLU6-F1
#
_entry.id   AF-A0A9X3WLU6-F1
#
_cell.length_a   1.000
_cell.length_b   1.000
_cell.length_c   1.000
_cell.angle_alpha   90.00
_cell.angle_beta   90.00
_cell.angle_gamma   90.00
#
_symmetry.space_group_name_H-M   'P 1'
#
loop_
_entity.id
_entity.type
_entity.pdbx_description
1 polymer ?
#
loop_
_entity_poly.entity_id
_entity_poly.type
_entity_poly.pdbx_seq_one_letter_code
_entity_poly.pdbx_strand_id
1 'polypeptide(L)'
;MGSLHFVKKSYPVRTYQTNISKSELQINRSVPFLQEENPSTYTGEGVKVGVIDTGVDYSHPDLQRNFKGGYDLVDLDDNPMETLPEQGVPTLHGTHVAGIIAANGNMKGVAPEAELYGYRALGPGGRGTSVQVIAAIEKAVKDGMDIINMSLGNTVNGPDWPTSIAVNHAVDRGVSVVIANGNAGPNNWTVGSPATSPKALSVGASTPPLSIPVLQDRFNKKQIQLQPLMGAKQWDLQKDYKLVDGGIGEETIQNAKNKIVLMQRGKIPFSEKARQAELAGARAAIIYNNEEGPFAGSVADGPGDVQIPVAAVSKADGEWLLQQINQQDYWIDTAYRQSQDEITDFSSRGPVTANWHIKPEIVAPGAAINSTVPGGYMELQGTSMASPHVAGGLALVKQAHPDWSPEKLKGALLTSALPLKKADNLYDPIDQGMGRMRPQHAIETGTIIYNPMLAFGKIDKLKDSRSVKVKIENVSKETKTYYFELPKDPHGISWQLPSSFTLKPGEKKTVPIQLSVVSAMMDEGLHQGWVALKEKEKTYQLPYLFVNKEADYPKAMGLEFALKTFSDDAYEYRIYLPEEAASVTVDLYDPQSLTFKETLLFIEDTEAGVIEGTMQKREVAERGEFIANITVETKDRKTYSYQEALFIE
;
A
#
# COMPACT_ATOMS: atom_id res chain seq x y z
N MET A 1 -33.30 -0.80 28.36
CA MET A 1 -32.37 -0.37 29.43
C MET A 1 -31.97 1.08 29.16
N GLY A 2 -31.88 1.94 30.19
CA GLY A 2 -31.59 3.37 30.04
C GLY A 2 -30.15 3.66 29.59
N SER A 3 -29.92 4.81 28.96
CA SER A 3 -28.61 5.22 28.45
C SER A 3 -27.58 5.35 29.57
N LEU A 4 -26.42 4.70 29.41
CA LEU A 4 -25.30 4.82 30.33
C LEU A 4 -24.62 6.17 30.12
N HIS A 5 -24.76 7.11 31.06
CA HIS A 5 -24.28 8.50 30.94
C HIS A 5 -22.76 8.66 30.70
N PHE A 6 -21.96 7.61 30.90
CA PHE A 6 -20.52 7.62 30.61
C PHE A 6 -20.19 7.23 29.15
N VAL A 7 -21.12 6.60 28.44
CA VAL A 7 -20.96 6.27 27.02
C VAL A 7 -21.21 7.53 26.22
N LYS A 8 -20.13 8.20 25.80
CA LYS A 8 -20.20 9.44 25.01
C LYS A 8 -20.63 9.20 23.56
N LYS A 9 -20.27 8.04 22.99
CA LYS A 9 -20.63 7.64 21.63
C LYS A 9 -20.49 6.11 21.49
N SER A 10 -21.42 5.47 20.79
CA SER A 10 -21.32 4.07 20.35
C SER A 10 -21.11 4.04 18.84
N TYR A 11 -20.39 3.03 18.34
CA TYR A 11 -20.15 2.87 16.91
C TYR A 11 -20.47 1.42 16.55
N PRO A 12 -21.28 1.18 15.51
CA PRO A 12 -21.42 -0.14 14.93
C PRO A 12 -20.04 -0.68 14.55
N VAL A 13 -19.92 -1.99 14.68
CA VAL A 13 -18.68 -2.70 14.45
C VAL A 13 -18.51 -2.92 12.95
N ARG A 14 -17.41 -2.40 12.39
CA ARG A 14 -16.93 -2.83 11.08
C ARG A 14 -15.83 -3.85 11.21
N THR A 15 -15.85 -4.84 10.34
CA THR A 15 -14.75 -5.81 10.23
C THR A 15 -13.59 -5.20 9.45
N TYR A 16 -12.44 -5.16 10.10
CA TYR A 16 -11.12 -4.94 9.52
C TYR A 16 -10.52 -6.30 9.21
N GLN A 17 -9.75 -6.36 8.13
CA GLN A 17 -9.04 -7.57 7.76
C GLN A 17 -7.65 -7.24 7.20
N THR A 18 -6.72 -8.16 7.40
CA THR A 18 -5.43 -8.15 6.71
C THR A 18 -5.60 -8.87 5.37
N ASN A 19 -5.33 -8.19 4.26
CA ASN A 19 -5.32 -8.82 2.94
C ASN A 19 -3.94 -9.45 2.69
N ILE A 20 -3.85 -10.77 2.84
CA ILE A 20 -2.61 -11.53 2.67
C ILE A 20 -2.65 -12.26 1.33
N SER A 21 -1.70 -11.97 0.45
CA SER A 21 -1.39 -12.83 -0.70
C SER A 21 0.05 -13.29 -0.59
N LYS A 22 0.28 -14.60 -0.83
CA LYS A 22 1.63 -15.12 -1.03
C LYS A 22 2.17 -14.53 -2.33
N SER A 23 3.42 -14.10 -2.32
CA SER A 23 4.01 -13.56 -3.54
C SER A 23 4.39 -14.66 -4.53
N GLU A 24 4.12 -14.45 -5.81
CA GLU A 24 4.66 -15.27 -6.91
C GLU A 24 6.06 -14.81 -7.34
N LEU A 25 6.48 -13.62 -6.89
CA LEU A 25 7.81 -13.06 -7.13
C LEU A 25 8.70 -13.40 -5.94
N GLN A 26 9.88 -13.99 -6.19
CA GLN A 26 10.88 -14.24 -5.15
C GLN A 26 11.97 -13.16 -5.19
N ILE A 27 12.23 -12.52 -4.05
CA ILE A 27 13.26 -11.50 -3.89
C ILE A 27 14.14 -11.87 -2.71
N ASN A 28 15.28 -12.50 -3.02
CA ASN A 28 16.22 -13.06 -2.04
C ASN A 28 16.88 -12.05 -1.06
N ARG A 29 16.52 -10.76 -1.06
CA ARG A 29 17.13 -9.71 -0.19
C ARG A 29 16.19 -8.52 0.12
N SER A 30 14.91 -8.74 0.41
CA SER A 30 13.94 -7.63 0.50
C SER A 30 13.96 -6.81 1.80
N VAL A 31 14.46 -7.33 2.93
CA VAL A 31 14.45 -6.58 4.20
C VAL A 31 15.89 -6.41 4.68
N PRO A 32 16.57 -5.27 4.42
CA PRO A 32 16.05 -3.90 4.39
C PRO A 32 16.35 -3.21 3.04
N PHE A 33 15.66 -3.58 1.96
CA PHE A 33 15.98 -3.09 0.62
C PHE A 33 15.45 -1.66 0.38
N LEU A 34 15.98 -0.71 1.15
CA LEU A 34 15.73 0.72 0.96
C LEU A 34 16.71 1.34 -0.04
N GLN A 35 17.78 0.59 -0.40
CA GLN A 35 18.87 1.01 -1.29
C GLN A 35 19.28 2.48 -1.06
N GLU A 36 19.84 2.77 0.10
CA GLU A 36 20.53 4.03 0.34
C GLU A 36 22.03 3.82 0.14
N GLU A 37 22.67 4.69 -0.65
CA GLU A 37 24.13 4.62 -0.92
C GLU A 37 24.95 4.62 0.37
N ASN A 38 24.44 5.31 1.40
CA ASN A 38 24.95 5.30 2.76
C ASN A 38 23.79 4.98 3.71
N PRO A 39 23.61 3.71 4.13
CA PRO A 39 22.57 3.37 5.08
C PRO A 39 22.85 4.01 6.43
N SER A 40 21.79 4.25 7.20
CA SER A 40 21.91 4.90 8.50
C SER A 40 22.78 4.11 9.49
N THR A 41 23.51 4.83 10.33
CA THR A 41 24.18 4.25 11.50
C THR A 41 23.23 4.12 12.70
N TYR A 42 22.06 4.77 12.64
CA TYR A 42 21.00 4.62 13.63
C TYR A 42 20.32 3.26 13.48
N THR A 43 19.87 2.70 14.59
CA THR A 43 19.31 1.34 14.68
C THR A 43 17.87 1.33 15.21
N GLY A 44 17.34 2.48 15.62
CA GLY A 44 16.05 2.63 16.32
C GLY A 44 16.17 2.50 17.83
N GLU A 45 17.38 2.37 18.39
CA GLU A 45 17.59 2.23 19.84
C GLU A 45 16.86 3.32 20.63
N GLY A 46 16.13 2.91 21.66
CA GLY A 46 15.38 3.79 22.56
C GLY A 46 14.05 4.30 22.01
N VAL A 47 13.65 3.91 20.81
CA VAL A 47 12.35 4.28 20.21
C VAL A 47 11.33 3.15 20.39
N LYS A 48 10.13 3.49 20.86
CA LYS A 48 9.03 2.53 21.06
C LYS A 48 8.10 2.47 19.85
N VAL A 49 7.96 1.27 19.28
CA VAL A 49 7.09 1.03 18.12
C VAL A 49 5.99 0.03 18.48
N GLY A 50 4.75 0.50 18.46
CA GLY A 50 3.56 -0.32 18.63
C GLY A 50 3.06 -0.89 17.30
N VAL A 51 2.80 -2.19 17.25
CA VAL A 51 2.23 -2.90 16.09
C VAL A 51 0.79 -3.26 16.40
N ILE A 52 -0.17 -2.55 15.81
CA ILE A 52 -1.61 -2.89 15.93
C ILE A 52 -1.97 -3.81 14.77
N ASP A 53 -2.15 -5.10 15.06
CA ASP A 53 -2.31 -6.14 14.05
C ASP A 53 -2.98 -7.42 14.63
N THR A 54 -2.65 -8.58 14.06
CA THR A 54 -3.16 -9.93 14.38
C THR A 54 -2.50 -10.59 15.59
N GLY A 55 -1.46 -9.96 16.12
CA GLY A 55 -0.60 -10.50 17.18
C GLY A 55 0.87 -10.46 16.74
N VAL A 56 1.77 -10.88 17.61
CA VAL A 56 3.20 -11.02 17.33
C VAL A 56 3.68 -12.31 17.96
N ASP A 57 4.23 -13.22 17.16
CA ASP A 57 4.99 -14.36 17.67
C ASP A 57 6.32 -13.86 18.23
N TYR A 58 6.26 -13.37 19.47
CA TYR A 58 7.41 -12.91 20.22
C TYR A 58 8.36 -14.05 20.63
N SER A 59 8.01 -15.31 20.36
CA SER A 59 8.92 -16.45 20.50
C SER A 59 9.83 -16.66 19.29
N HIS A 60 9.60 -15.93 18.19
CA HIS A 60 10.49 -15.99 17.03
C HIS A 60 11.90 -15.49 17.40
N PRO A 61 12.99 -16.22 17.10
CA PRO A 61 14.36 -15.88 17.54
C PRO A 61 14.81 -14.45 17.19
N ASP A 62 14.39 -13.97 16.02
CA ASP A 62 14.74 -12.62 15.56
C ASP A 62 13.91 -11.51 16.22
N LEU A 63 12.80 -11.81 16.91
CA LEU A 63 11.93 -10.83 17.57
C LEU A 63 12.11 -10.80 19.10
N GLN A 64 12.45 -11.95 19.71
CA GLN A 64 12.57 -12.11 21.18
C GLN A 64 13.37 -10.99 21.87
N ARG A 65 14.47 -10.54 21.26
CA ARG A 65 15.35 -9.52 21.85
C ARG A 65 14.67 -8.15 21.97
N ASN A 66 13.87 -7.79 20.98
CA ASN A 66 13.32 -6.45 20.82
C ASN A 66 11.89 -6.32 21.33
N PHE A 67 11.17 -7.43 21.44
CA PHE A 67 9.81 -7.44 21.97
C PHE A 67 9.79 -7.09 23.47
N LYS A 68 8.97 -6.10 23.87
CA LYS A 68 8.91 -5.56 25.24
C LYS A 68 7.55 -5.73 25.92
N GLY A 69 6.54 -6.24 25.22
CA GLY A 69 5.21 -6.48 25.78
C GLY A 69 4.11 -5.99 24.85
N GLY A 70 2.94 -5.73 25.39
CA GLY A 70 1.78 -5.35 24.60
C GLY A 70 0.45 -5.72 25.25
N TYR A 71 -0.62 -5.73 24.47
CA TYR A 71 -1.95 -6.07 24.97
C TYR A 71 -2.80 -6.75 23.89
N ASP A 72 -3.58 -7.74 24.29
CA ASP A 72 -4.54 -8.43 23.45
C ASP A 72 -5.93 -7.81 23.62
N LEU A 73 -6.44 -7.16 22.57
CA LEU A 73 -7.77 -6.53 22.55
C LEU A 73 -8.86 -7.50 22.06
N VAL A 74 -8.49 -8.70 21.64
CA VAL A 74 -9.39 -9.79 21.27
C VAL A 74 -9.76 -10.59 22.51
N ASP A 75 -8.75 -11.06 23.25
CA ASP A 75 -8.91 -11.91 24.43
C ASP A 75 -8.85 -11.13 25.76
N LEU A 76 -8.52 -9.83 25.70
CA LEU A 76 -8.48 -8.88 26.81
C LEU A 76 -7.43 -9.21 27.89
N ASP A 77 -6.24 -9.65 27.49
CA ASP A 77 -5.12 -9.94 28.38
C ASP A 77 -3.80 -9.28 27.92
N ASP A 78 -2.69 -9.52 28.62
CA ASP A 78 -1.37 -8.97 28.29
C ASP A 78 -0.58 -9.87 27.30
N ASN A 79 -1.23 -10.80 26.60
CA ASN A 79 -0.61 -11.77 25.70
C ASN A 79 -0.98 -11.54 24.22
N PRO A 80 -0.33 -10.59 23.52
CA PRO A 80 -0.64 -10.26 22.13
C PRO A 80 -0.01 -11.28 21.14
N MET A 81 0.00 -12.57 21.48
CA MET A 81 0.51 -13.64 20.62
C MET A 81 -0.39 -13.79 19.38
N GLU A 82 0.19 -14.20 18.25
CA GLU A 82 -0.59 -14.60 17.09
C GLU A 82 -1.61 -15.69 17.45
N THR A 83 -2.73 -15.73 16.73
CA THR A 83 -3.72 -16.79 16.90
C THR A 83 -3.09 -18.14 16.60
N LEU A 84 -3.11 -19.05 17.56
CA LEU A 84 -2.64 -20.42 17.42
C LEU A 84 -3.73 -21.34 16.85
N PRO A 85 -3.38 -22.49 16.23
CA PRO A 85 -4.36 -23.43 15.68
C PRO A 85 -5.45 -23.88 16.66
N GLU A 86 -5.12 -24.02 17.95
CA GLU A 86 -6.06 -24.36 19.01
C GLU A 86 -7.06 -23.25 19.35
N GLN A 87 -6.79 -22.00 18.94
CA GLN A 87 -7.62 -20.82 19.19
C GLN A 87 -8.50 -20.44 17.98
N GLY A 88 -8.30 -21.08 16.83
CA GLY A 88 -9.06 -20.82 15.60
C GLY A 88 -8.17 -20.83 14.35
N VAL A 89 -8.60 -20.10 13.31
CA VAL A 89 -7.80 -19.95 12.08
C VAL A 89 -6.51 -19.19 12.42
N PRO A 90 -5.32 -19.81 12.27
CA PRO A 90 -4.06 -19.21 12.70
C PRO A 90 -3.75 -17.91 11.98
N THR A 91 -3.01 -17.03 12.65
CA THR A 91 -2.54 -15.77 12.09
C THR A 91 -1.02 -15.69 12.07
N LEU A 92 -0.48 -14.82 11.21
CA LEU A 92 0.98 -14.65 11.01
C LEU A 92 1.38 -13.22 10.63
N HIS A 93 0.39 -12.35 10.42
CA HIS A 93 0.58 -11.10 9.69
C HIS A 93 1.29 -10.06 10.56
N GLY A 94 0.93 -9.96 11.83
CA GLY A 94 1.56 -9.01 12.73
C GLY A 94 3.00 -9.40 13.07
N THR A 95 3.31 -10.69 13.09
CA THR A 95 4.69 -11.22 13.16
C THR A 95 5.51 -10.79 11.95
N HIS A 96 4.93 -10.88 10.74
CA HIS A 96 5.59 -10.46 9.50
C HIS A 96 5.88 -8.95 9.50
N VAL A 97 4.88 -8.17 9.90
CA VAL A 97 4.99 -6.72 10.08
C VAL A 97 6.07 -6.35 11.11
N ALA A 98 6.07 -7.00 12.27
CA ALA A 98 7.05 -6.78 13.34
C ALA A 98 8.49 -7.07 12.88
N GLY A 99 8.69 -8.13 12.10
CA GLY A 99 10.01 -8.47 11.55
C GLY A 99 10.57 -7.42 10.60
N ILE A 100 9.72 -6.81 9.75
CA ILE A 100 10.13 -5.74 8.85
C ILE A 100 10.60 -4.52 9.65
N ILE A 101 9.92 -4.21 10.76
CA ILE A 101 10.27 -3.07 11.62
C ILE A 101 11.59 -3.35 12.33
N ALA A 102 11.67 -4.43 13.11
CA ALA A 102 12.75 -4.59 14.08
C ALA A 102 13.13 -6.05 14.35
N ALA A 103 13.16 -6.93 13.34
CA ALA A 103 13.91 -8.18 13.47
C ALA A 103 15.39 -7.88 13.80
N ASN A 104 16.00 -8.66 14.69
CA ASN A 104 17.37 -8.48 15.14
C ASN A 104 18.04 -9.82 15.47
N GLY A 105 18.14 -10.66 14.45
CA GLY A 105 18.84 -11.94 14.52
C GLY A 105 19.41 -12.31 13.16
N ASN A 106 18.98 -13.45 12.62
CA ASN A 106 19.37 -13.89 11.27
C ASN A 106 18.89 -12.91 10.21
N MET A 107 17.65 -12.42 10.37
CA MET A 107 17.08 -11.31 9.64
C MET A 107 17.21 -10.02 10.45
N LYS A 108 17.38 -8.91 9.74
CA LYS A 108 17.36 -7.57 10.32
C LYS A 108 16.23 -6.74 9.72
N GLY A 109 15.39 -6.16 10.57
CA GLY A 109 14.40 -5.16 10.19
C GLY A 109 15.07 -3.82 9.86
N VAL A 110 14.26 -2.83 9.49
CA VAL A 110 14.73 -1.47 9.18
C VAL A 110 15.33 -0.78 10.42
N ALA A 111 14.74 -0.99 11.59
CA ALA A 111 15.15 -0.45 12.89
C ALA A 111 15.42 -1.61 13.88
N PRO A 112 16.54 -2.35 13.73
CA PRO A 112 16.79 -3.58 14.45
C PRO A 112 17.02 -3.42 15.96
N GLU A 113 17.06 -2.22 16.54
CA GLU A 113 17.15 -2.03 18.00
C GLU A 113 15.99 -1.21 18.57
N ALA A 114 14.94 -0.97 17.77
CA ALA A 114 13.69 -0.41 18.28
C ALA A 114 12.99 -1.38 19.24
N GLU A 115 12.32 -0.84 20.24
CA GLU A 115 11.48 -1.62 21.16
C GLU A 115 10.13 -1.93 20.49
N LEU A 116 9.81 -3.22 20.32
CA LEU A 116 8.55 -3.66 19.74
C LEU A 116 7.50 -3.93 20.81
N TYR A 117 6.30 -3.40 20.61
CA TYR A 117 5.12 -3.68 21.43
C TYR A 117 3.97 -4.18 20.55
N GLY A 118 3.36 -5.33 20.89
CA GLY A 118 2.27 -5.91 20.13
C GLY A 118 0.89 -5.50 20.66
N TYR A 119 -0.02 -5.05 19.80
CA TYR A 119 -1.40 -4.78 20.16
C TYR A 119 -2.32 -5.61 19.27
N ARG A 120 -2.74 -6.78 19.74
CA ARG A 120 -3.58 -7.70 18.96
C ARG A 120 -5.00 -7.15 18.90
N ALA A 121 -5.36 -6.56 17.77
CA ALA A 121 -6.69 -5.99 17.51
C ALA A 121 -7.51 -6.87 16.56
N LEU A 122 -6.87 -7.79 15.85
CA LEU A 122 -7.47 -8.70 14.89
C LEU A 122 -7.29 -10.14 15.40
N GLY A 123 -8.39 -10.85 15.57
CA GLY A 123 -8.42 -12.22 16.09
C GLY A 123 -8.28 -13.29 15.00
N PRO A 124 -8.79 -14.50 15.25
CA PRO A 124 -8.68 -15.63 14.32
C PRO A 124 -9.09 -15.28 12.88
N GLY A 125 -8.28 -15.72 11.91
CA GLY A 125 -8.47 -15.44 10.49
C GLY A 125 -8.12 -14.00 10.07
N GLY A 126 -7.47 -13.24 10.95
CA GLY A 126 -6.96 -11.90 10.65
C GLY A 126 -8.04 -10.83 10.62
N ARG A 127 -9.11 -11.01 11.39
CA ARG A 127 -10.29 -10.14 11.40
C ARG A 127 -10.52 -9.51 12.75
N GLY A 128 -10.96 -8.26 12.79
CA GLY A 128 -11.30 -7.57 14.02
C GLY A 128 -12.21 -6.39 13.78
N THR A 129 -12.57 -5.69 14.83
CA THR A 129 -13.66 -4.70 14.82
C THR A 129 -13.13 -3.28 14.90
N SER A 130 -13.90 -2.29 14.41
CA SER A 130 -13.62 -0.86 14.66
C SER A 130 -13.35 -0.59 16.14
N VAL A 131 -14.11 -1.22 17.04
CA VAL A 131 -13.98 -1.07 18.49
C VAL A 131 -12.63 -1.58 18.99
N GLN A 132 -12.22 -2.78 18.58
CA GLN A 132 -10.91 -3.35 18.94
C GLN A 132 -9.76 -2.51 18.39
N VAL A 133 -9.87 -2.03 17.15
CA VAL A 133 -8.87 -1.16 16.54
C VAL A 133 -8.74 0.17 17.29
N ILE A 134 -9.86 0.82 17.63
CA ILE A 134 -9.86 2.07 18.41
C ILE A 134 -9.28 1.83 19.81
N ALA A 135 -9.69 0.76 20.49
CA ALA A 135 -9.16 0.40 21.80
C ALA A 135 -7.65 0.14 21.77
N ALA A 136 -7.14 -0.52 20.73
CA ALA A 136 -5.72 -0.74 20.53
C ALA A 136 -4.95 0.57 20.30
N ILE A 137 -5.50 1.52 19.53
CA ILE A 137 -4.90 2.86 19.35
C ILE A 137 -4.82 3.57 20.70
N GLU A 138 -5.92 3.62 21.46
CA GLU A 138 -5.96 4.29 22.76
C GLU A 138 -5.00 3.66 23.77
N LYS A 139 -4.93 2.33 23.78
CA LYS A 139 -4.01 1.56 24.63
C LYS A 139 -2.56 1.83 24.27
N ALA A 140 -2.19 1.81 22.99
CA ALA A 140 -0.84 2.13 22.52
C ALA A 140 -0.43 3.57 22.86
N VAL A 141 -1.34 4.54 22.73
CA VAL A 141 -1.10 5.93 23.17
C VAL A 141 -0.89 6.01 24.69
N LYS A 142 -1.71 5.31 25.47
CA LYS A 142 -1.59 5.26 26.94
C LYS A 142 -0.27 4.64 27.40
N ASP A 143 0.20 3.62 26.69
CA ASP A 143 1.46 2.93 26.97
C ASP A 143 2.70 3.72 26.49
N GLY A 144 2.49 4.90 25.88
CA GLY A 144 3.52 5.87 25.56
C GLY A 144 4.37 5.48 24.35
N MET A 145 3.75 4.88 23.32
CA MET A 145 4.44 4.58 22.06
C MET A 145 4.88 5.86 21.34
N ASP A 146 6.08 5.87 20.76
CA ASP A 146 6.53 6.96 19.88
C ASP A 146 5.90 6.84 18.49
N ILE A 147 5.79 5.60 18.01
CA ILE A 147 5.31 5.25 16.67
C ILE A 147 4.29 4.11 16.80
N ILE A 148 3.19 4.21 16.06
CA ILE A 148 2.21 3.13 15.87
C ILE A 148 2.18 2.76 14.39
N ASN A 149 2.43 1.49 14.07
CA ASN A 149 2.18 0.93 12.74
C ASN A 149 0.81 0.22 12.72
N MET A 150 0.01 0.53 11.71
CA MET A 150 -1.28 -0.13 11.46
C MET A 150 -1.32 -0.68 10.03
N SER A 151 -1.13 -1.99 9.90
CA SER A 151 -1.19 -2.69 8.61
C SER A 151 -2.57 -3.31 8.36
N LEU A 152 -3.62 -2.51 8.60
CA LEU A 152 -5.03 -2.89 8.52
C LEU A 152 -5.88 -1.74 7.98
N GLY A 153 -7.05 -2.07 7.43
CA GLY A 153 -7.99 -1.07 6.93
C GLY A 153 -9.32 -1.67 6.50
N ASN A 154 -10.26 -0.80 6.16
CA ASN A 154 -11.51 -1.13 5.50
C ASN A 154 -11.59 -0.45 4.13
N THR A 155 -12.68 -0.63 3.38
CA THR A 155 -12.84 -0.04 2.05
C THR A 155 -13.50 1.34 2.03
N VAL A 156 -13.87 1.94 3.19
CA VAL A 156 -14.48 3.28 3.22
C VAL A 156 -13.42 4.35 3.05
N ASN A 157 -13.58 5.16 2.01
CA ASN A 157 -12.75 6.30 1.71
C ASN A 157 -13.30 7.57 2.39
N GLY A 158 -13.42 7.55 3.73
CA GLY A 158 -13.95 8.65 4.53
C GLY A 158 -12.94 9.18 5.55
N PRO A 159 -12.50 10.46 5.47
CA PRO A 159 -11.52 11.02 6.42
C PRO A 159 -12.08 11.22 7.84
N ASP A 160 -13.39 11.30 7.98
CA ASP A 160 -14.18 11.44 9.21
C ASP A 160 -14.72 10.10 9.73
N TRP A 161 -14.27 8.98 9.16
CA TRP A 161 -14.58 7.65 9.69
C TRP A 161 -14.04 7.49 11.13
N PRO A 162 -14.72 6.78 12.04
CA PRO A 162 -14.35 6.72 13.46
C PRO A 162 -12.88 6.35 13.74
N THR A 163 -12.32 5.38 13.00
CA THR A 163 -10.90 5.02 13.16
C THR A 163 -9.96 6.12 12.66
N SER A 164 -10.32 6.86 11.62
CA SER A 164 -9.54 8.00 11.12
C SER A 164 -9.52 9.14 12.15
N ILE A 165 -10.63 9.37 12.85
CA ILE A 165 -10.72 10.32 13.97
C ILE A 165 -9.82 9.87 15.14
N ALA A 166 -9.90 8.59 15.54
CA ALA A 166 -9.07 8.04 16.62
C ALA A 166 -7.56 8.18 16.31
N VAL A 167 -7.17 7.89 15.06
CA VAL A 167 -5.81 8.10 14.58
C VAL A 167 -5.37 9.56 14.66
N ASN A 168 -6.20 10.51 14.22
CA ASN A 168 -5.88 11.93 14.33
C ASN A 168 -5.64 12.34 15.79
N HIS A 169 -6.43 11.81 16.72
CA HIS A 169 -6.28 12.06 18.15
C HIS A 169 -5.04 11.42 18.77
N ALA A 170 -4.55 10.30 18.24
CA ALA A 170 -3.27 9.71 18.62
C ALA A 170 -2.10 10.61 18.20
N VAL A 171 -2.15 11.14 16.96
CA VAL A 171 -1.14 12.09 16.47
C VAL A 171 -1.12 13.39 17.28
N ASP A 172 -2.29 13.90 17.64
CA ASP A 172 -2.40 15.10 18.50
C ASP A 172 -1.82 14.89 19.90
N ARG A 173 -1.66 13.63 20.34
CA ARG A 173 -1.03 13.27 21.63
C ARG A 173 0.47 13.00 21.51
N GLY A 174 1.07 13.28 20.35
CA GLY A 174 2.51 13.18 20.15
C GLY A 174 3.00 11.85 19.60
N VAL A 175 2.09 10.94 19.21
CA VAL A 175 2.44 9.63 18.63
C VAL A 175 2.44 9.72 17.11
N SER A 176 3.49 9.26 16.44
CA SER A 176 3.47 9.17 14.99
C SER A 176 2.70 7.92 14.55
N VAL A 177 1.74 8.04 13.64
CA VAL A 177 0.97 6.88 13.15
C VAL A 177 1.28 6.65 11.68
N VAL A 178 1.68 5.42 11.35
CA VAL A 178 2.00 4.94 9.99
C VAL A 178 0.98 3.88 9.61
N ILE A 179 0.34 4.03 8.44
CA ILE A 179 -0.81 3.22 8.05
C ILE A 179 -0.65 2.73 6.61
N ALA A 180 -0.95 1.45 6.37
CA ALA A 180 -1.05 0.90 5.02
C ALA A 180 -2.21 1.54 4.23
N ASN A 181 -1.96 1.99 3.00
CA ASN A 181 -2.96 2.71 2.20
C ASN A 181 -4.12 1.82 1.69
N GLY A 182 -3.94 0.50 1.67
CA GLY A 182 -4.89 -0.49 1.17
C GLY A 182 -4.39 -1.26 -0.06
N ASN A 183 -5.06 -2.36 -0.40
CA ASN A 183 -4.68 -3.27 -1.49
C ASN A 183 -5.78 -3.43 -2.55
N ALA A 184 -6.59 -2.38 -2.78
CA ALA A 184 -7.78 -2.43 -3.63
C ALA A 184 -7.65 -1.66 -4.96
N GLY A 185 -6.44 -1.26 -5.37
CA GLY A 185 -6.25 -0.66 -6.68
C GLY A 185 -6.25 -1.67 -7.83
N PRO A 186 -5.97 -1.26 -9.08
CA PRO A 186 -5.33 0.00 -9.47
C PRO A 186 -6.26 1.20 -9.70
N ASN A 187 -7.57 1.02 -9.50
CA ASN A 187 -8.52 2.12 -9.69
C ASN A 187 -8.34 3.23 -8.66
N ASN A 188 -8.67 4.46 -9.06
CA ASN A 188 -8.73 5.64 -8.18
C ASN A 188 -9.74 5.43 -7.04
N TRP A 189 -9.66 6.26 -5.99
CA TRP A 189 -10.62 6.31 -4.88
C TRP A 189 -10.66 5.05 -4.01
N THR A 190 -9.65 4.18 -4.12
CA THR A 190 -9.59 2.88 -3.44
C THR A 190 -8.86 2.92 -2.10
N VAL A 191 -8.36 4.10 -1.67
CA VAL A 191 -7.84 4.32 -0.32
C VAL A 191 -8.92 4.11 0.73
N GLY A 192 -8.55 3.40 1.79
CA GLY A 192 -9.46 3.00 2.86
C GLY A 192 -9.19 3.68 4.20
N SER A 193 -10.13 3.58 5.14
CA SER A 193 -9.94 4.04 6.51
C SER A 193 -9.22 2.98 7.34
N PRO A 194 -8.23 3.34 8.19
CA PRO A 194 -7.93 4.70 8.68
C PRO A 194 -6.89 5.51 7.89
N ALA A 195 -6.40 5.01 6.75
CA ALA A 195 -5.36 5.68 5.95
C ALA A 195 -5.81 7.04 5.37
N THR A 196 -7.11 7.25 5.24
CA THR A 196 -7.77 8.53 4.90
C THR A 196 -7.56 9.63 5.94
N SER A 197 -7.07 9.31 7.14
CA SER A 197 -6.78 10.30 8.18
C SER A 197 -5.77 11.37 7.70
N PRO A 198 -6.07 12.66 7.89
CA PRO A 198 -5.16 13.74 7.49
C PRO A 198 -3.81 13.76 8.23
N LYS A 199 -3.77 13.34 9.50
CA LYS A 199 -2.60 13.54 10.36
C LYS A 199 -1.61 12.37 10.34
N ALA A 200 -2.06 11.14 10.11
CA ALA A 200 -1.17 9.98 9.98
C ALA A 200 -0.38 10.02 8.68
N LEU A 201 0.64 9.17 8.58
CA LEU A 201 1.41 8.95 7.37
C LEU A 201 0.90 7.69 6.65
N SER A 202 0.25 7.87 5.50
CA SER A 202 -0.24 6.75 4.69
C SER A 202 0.81 6.25 3.70
N VAL A 203 0.93 4.93 3.57
CA VAL A 203 2.00 4.26 2.84
C VAL A 203 1.46 3.37 1.72
N GLY A 204 1.84 3.68 0.47
CA GLY A 204 1.63 2.83 -0.69
C GLY A 204 2.78 1.83 -0.90
N ALA A 205 2.56 0.84 -1.76
CA ALA A 205 3.52 -0.23 -2.02
C ALA A 205 4.15 -0.10 -3.41
N SER A 206 5.47 -0.04 -3.44
CA SER A 206 6.28 -0.26 -4.63
C SER A 206 6.92 -1.64 -4.62
N THR A 207 7.40 -2.10 -5.77
CA THR A 207 8.42 -3.14 -5.81
C THR A 207 9.74 -2.55 -5.30
N PRO A 208 10.57 -3.33 -4.59
CA PRO A 208 11.98 -2.99 -4.54
C PRO A 208 12.57 -3.04 -5.96
N PRO A 209 13.64 -2.30 -6.27
CA PRO A 209 14.39 -2.48 -7.51
C PRO A 209 14.69 -3.96 -7.75
N LEU A 210 14.10 -4.52 -8.80
CA LEU A 210 14.24 -5.94 -9.10
C LEU A 210 15.52 -6.15 -9.91
N SER A 211 16.34 -7.11 -9.49
CA SER A 211 17.37 -7.65 -10.38
C SER A 211 16.71 -8.67 -11.30
N ILE A 212 16.26 -8.21 -12.46
CA ILE A 212 15.55 -9.03 -13.43
C ILE A 212 16.60 -9.75 -14.29
N PRO A 213 16.63 -11.09 -14.32
CA PRO A 213 17.50 -11.81 -15.23
C PRO A 213 17.03 -11.55 -16.68
N VAL A 214 17.98 -11.29 -17.56
CA VAL A 214 17.73 -11.02 -18.98
C VAL A 214 18.67 -11.83 -19.84
N LEU A 215 18.19 -12.20 -21.01
CA LEU A 215 19.05 -12.57 -22.13
C LEU A 215 19.32 -11.34 -22.98
N GLN A 216 20.55 -11.13 -23.38
CA GLN A 216 20.95 -10.01 -24.22
C GLN A 216 21.65 -10.50 -25.48
N ASP A 217 21.05 -10.23 -26.63
CA ASP A 217 21.72 -10.32 -27.92
C ASP A 217 22.25 -8.94 -28.30
N ARG A 218 23.58 -8.78 -28.22
CA ARG A 218 24.27 -7.54 -28.55
C ARG A 218 24.33 -7.26 -30.06
N PHE A 219 24.26 -8.30 -30.90
CA PHE A 219 24.30 -8.17 -32.35
C PHE A 219 22.95 -7.70 -32.90
N ASN A 220 21.86 -8.33 -32.45
CA ASN A 220 20.49 -7.98 -32.84
C ASN A 220 19.90 -6.85 -31.99
N LYS A 221 20.64 -6.34 -31.00
CA LYS A 221 20.17 -5.32 -30.02
C LYS A 221 18.85 -5.69 -29.36
N LYS A 222 18.63 -6.99 -29.12
CA LYS A 222 17.42 -7.51 -28.50
C LYS A 222 17.72 -7.92 -27.06
N GLN A 223 16.85 -7.51 -26.15
CA GLN A 223 16.86 -7.94 -24.77
C GLN A 223 15.57 -8.71 -24.50
N ILE A 224 15.69 -9.85 -23.82
CA ILE A 224 14.56 -10.73 -23.46
C ILE A 224 14.55 -10.85 -21.95
N GLN A 225 13.44 -10.47 -21.33
CA GLN A 225 13.25 -10.63 -19.90
C GLN A 225 12.94 -12.09 -19.57
N LEU A 226 13.64 -12.62 -18.56
CA LEU A 226 13.42 -13.95 -18.02
C LEU A 226 12.54 -13.85 -16.76
N GLN A 227 11.54 -14.71 -16.66
CA GLN A 227 10.70 -14.86 -15.48
C GLN A 227 11.05 -16.18 -14.77
N PRO A 228 11.84 -16.19 -13.69
CA PRO A 228 12.18 -17.44 -12.98
C PRO A 228 10.93 -18.24 -12.56
N LEU A 229 10.96 -19.56 -12.69
CA LEU A 229 9.87 -20.43 -12.23
C LEU A 229 9.99 -20.74 -10.74
N MET A 230 8.85 -20.83 -10.05
CA MET A 230 8.79 -21.17 -8.62
C MET A 230 9.38 -22.56 -8.35
N GLY A 231 10.22 -22.71 -7.33
CA GLY A 231 10.84 -23.98 -6.94
C GLY A 231 12.11 -24.36 -7.72
N ALA A 232 12.50 -23.56 -8.73
CA ALA A 232 13.77 -23.76 -9.43
C ALA A 232 14.93 -23.17 -8.62
N LYS A 233 16.15 -23.63 -8.92
CA LYS A 233 17.35 -22.96 -8.38
C LYS A 233 17.40 -21.50 -8.85
N GLN A 234 17.90 -20.62 -7.99
CA GLN A 234 18.08 -19.22 -8.32
C GLN A 234 18.88 -19.05 -9.62
N TRP A 235 18.39 -18.22 -10.54
CA TRP A 235 19.19 -17.79 -11.69
C TRP A 235 20.48 -17.15 -11.16
N ASP A 236 21.62 -17.60 -11.66
CA ASP A 236 22.95 -17.15 -11.22
C ASP A 236 23.89 -16.91 -12.41
N LEU A 237 23.34 -16.94 -13.63
CA LEU A 237 24.09 -16.84 -14.88
C LEU A 237 24.35 -15.37 -15.25
N GLN A 238 25.61 -15.03 -15.49
CA GLN A 238 26.08 -13.67 -15.80
C GLN A 238 27.15 -13.65 -16.92
N LYS A 239 27.05 -14.58 -17.87
CA LYS A 239 27.98 -14.72 -18.99
C LYS A 239 27.31 -15.35 -20.20
N ASP A 240 28.06 -15.48 -21.29
CA ASP A 240 27.56 -16.08 -22.51
C ASP A 240 27.37 -17.60 -22.38
N TYR A 241 26.21 -18.09 -22.83
CA TYR A 241 25.92 -19.51 -22.95
C TYR A 241 25.40 -19.84 -24.34
N LYS A 242 25.79 -21.02 -24.84
CA LYS A 242 25.21 -21.58 -26.06
C LYS A 242 23.78 -22.05 -25.76
N LEU A 243 22.86 -21.76 -26.66
CA LEU A 243 21.48 -22.25 -26.63
C LEU A 243 21.34 -23.54 -27.44
N VAL A 244 20.46 -24.42 -26.98
CA VAL A 244 20.04 -25.61 -27.72
C VAL A 244 18.52 -25.78 -27.64
N ASP A 245 17.94 -26.30 -28.71
CA ASP A 245 16.52 -26.63 -28.76
C ASP A 245 16.26 -27.96 -28.03
N GLY A 246 15.32 -27.94 -27.08
CA GLY A 246 14.80 -29.11 -26.37
C GLY A 246 13.37 -29.48 -26.80
N GLY A 247 12.81 -28.81 -27.81
CA GLY A 247 11.46 -29.03 -28.31
C GLY A 247 10.41 -28.87 -27.20
N ILE A 248 9.47 -29.80 -27.13
CA ILE A 248 8.44 -29.85 -26.06
C ILE A 248 8.90 -30.66 -24.83
N GLY A 249 10.17 -31.07 -24.75
CA GLY A 249 10.73 -31.78 -23.60
C GLY A 249 10.28 -33.24 -23.40
N GLU A 250 9.58 -33.84 -24.38
CA GLU A 250 9.16 -35.25 -24.34
C GLU A 250 10.29 -36.22 -24.75
N GLU A 251 11.28 -35.74 -25.49
CA GLU A 251 12.38 -36.54 -26.03
C GLU A 251 13.71 -36.25 -25.31
N THR A 252 14.66 -37.17 -25.42
CA THR A 252 16.01 -36.97 -24.88
C THR A 252 16.70 -35.78 -25.55
N ILE A 253 17.06 -34.77 -24.76
CA ILE A 253 17.72 -33.56 -25.26
C ILE A 253 19.19 -33.86 -25.57
N GLN A 254 19.57 -33.74 -26.84
CA GLN A 254 20.94 -33.96 -27.27
C GLN A 254 21.82 -32.73 -27.03
N ASN A 255 23.10 -32.95 -26.70
CA ASN A 255 24.11 -31.89 -26.60
C ASN A 255 23.82 -30.76 -25.58
N ALA A 256 23.06 -31.01 -24.52
CA ALA A 256 22.67 -30.00 -23.52
C ALA A 256 23.77 -29.66 -22.49
N LYS A 257 24.82 -30.48 -22.37
CA LYS A 257 25.86 -30.33 -21.34
C LYS A 257 26.44 -28.91 -21.28
N ASN A 258 26.33 -28.23 -20.13
CA ASN A 258 26.78 -26.86 -19.86
C ASN A 258 26.13 -25.75 -20.73
N LYS A 259 24.97 -26.03 -21.34
CA LYS A 259 24.24 -25.09 -22.20
C LYS A 259 22.91 -24.69 -21.59
N ILE A 260 22.26 -23.68 -22.16
CA ILE A 260 20.88 -23.33 -21.83
C ILE A 260 19.97 -24.06 -22.83
N VAL A 261 19.00 -24.81 -22.31
CA VAL A 261 18.01 -25.52 -23.14
C VAL A 261 16.77 -24.66 -23.26
N LEU A 262 16.36 -24.33 -24.49
CA LEU A 262 15.09 -23.67 -24.80
C LEU A 262 14.03 -24.74 -25.10
N MET A 263 12.88 -24.68 -24.42
CA MET A 263 11.77 -25.61 -24.61
C MET A 263 10.45 -24.86 -24.73
N GLN A 264 9.51 -25.40 -25.51
CA GLN A 264 8.16 -24.86 -25.61
C GLN A 264 7.28 -25.38 -24.46
N ARG A 265 6.42 -24.52 -23.90
CA ARG A 265 5.30 -24.92 -23.03
C ARG A 265 4.37 -25.86 -23.79
N GLY A 266 3.90 -26.91 -23.12
CA GLY A 266 3.07 -27.92 -23.79
C GLY A 266 2.64 -29.05 -22.86
N LYS A 267 2.59 -30.26 -23.42
CA LYS A 267 1.89 -31.42 -22.85
C LYS A 267 2.38 -31.88 -21.48
N ILE A 268 3.68 -31.81 -21.21
CA ILE A 268 4.26 -32.30 -19.96
C ILE A 268 4.44 -31.16 -18.92
N PRO A 269 4.40 -31.46 -17.61
CA PRO A 269 4.61 -30.47 -16.55
C PRO A 269 5.96 -29.74 -16.64
N PHE A 270 6.03 -28.51 -16.10
CA PHE A 270 7.27 -27.73 -16.10
C PHE A 270 8.39 -28.38 -15.30
N SER A 271 8.05 -29.01 -14.17
CA SER A 271 8.98 -29.79 -13.35
C SER A 271 9.64 -30.91 -14.15
N GLU A 272 8.84 -31.65 -14.93
CA GLU A 272 9.36 -32.71 -15.79
C GLU A 272 10.28 -32.16 -16.89
N LYS A 273 9.88 -31.07 -17.57
CA LYS A 273 10.74 -30.40 -18.58
C LYS A 273 12.09 -29.98 -17.98
N ALA A 274 12.04 -29.33 -16.82
CA ALA A 274 13.23 -28.89 -16.12
C ALA A 274 14.14 -30.06 -15.75
N ARG A 275 13.54 -31.17 -15.31
CA ARG A 275 14.26 -32.38 -14.94
C ARG A 275 14.91 -33.06 -16.16
N GLN A 276 14.23 -33.12 -17.30
CA GLN A 276 14.81 -33.63 -18.55
C GLN A 276 16.03 -32.81 -18.98
N ALA A 277 15.94 -31.47 -18.92
CA ALA A 277 17.08 -30.61 -19.20
C ALA A 277 18.24 -30.83 -18.22
N GLU A 278 17.94 -30.95 -16.92
CA GLU A 278 18.92 -31.25 -15.89
C GLU A 278 19.62 -32.59 -16.10
N LEU A 279 18.87 -33.66 -16.38
CA LEU A 279 19.41 -35.00 -16.68
C LEU A 279 20.29 -35.01 -17.93
N ALA A 280 19.96 -34.17 -18.93
CA ALA A 280 20.78 -33.95 -20.12
C ALA A 280 22.06 -33.12 -19.85
N GLY A 281 22.25 -32.63 -18.61
CA GLY A 281 23.42 -31.88 -18.17
C GLY A 281 23.34 -30.38 -18.46
N ALA A 282 22.14 -29.84 -18.70
CA ALA A 282 21.94 -28.41 -18.93
C ALA A 282 22.44 -27.58 -17.75
N ARG A 283 22.92 -26.37 -18.05
CA ARG A 283 23.25 -25.38 -17.01
C ARG A 283 21.98 -24.67 -16.52
N ALA A 284 21.01 -24.44 -17.41
CA ALA A 284 19.70 -23.89 -17.10
C ALA A 284 18.69 -24.26 -18.21
N ALA A 285 17.41 -24.05 -17.93
CA ALA A 285 16.32 -24.24 -18.89
C ALA A 285 15.49 -22.95 -19.05
N ILE A 286 15.04 -22.68 -20.27
CA ILE A 286 14.10 -21.61 -20.59
C ILE A 286 12.86 -22.24 -21.22
N ILE A 287 11.68 -21.92 -20.69
CA ILE A 287 10.40 -22.41 -21.18
C ILE A 287 9.63 -21.25 -21.81
N TYR A 288 9.36 -21.29 -23.10
CA TYR A 288 8.60 -20.23 -23.76
C TYR A 288 7.12 -20.58 -23.92
N ASN A 289 6.26 -19.57 -23.82
CA ASN A 289 4.81 -19.78 -23.90
C ASN A 289 4.38 -20.32 -25.27
N ASN A 290 3.31 -21.10 -25.32
CA ASN A 290 2.66 -21.54 -26.55
C ASN A 290 1.46 -20.65 -26.95
N GLU A 291 1.03 -19.78 -26.04
CA GLU A 291 -0.04 -18.78 -26.22
C GLU A 291 0.54 -17.35 -26.18
N GLU A 292 -0.22 -16.37 -26.65
CA GLU A 292 0.15 -14.96 -26.52
C GLU A 292 0.11 -14.51 -25.05
N GLY A 293 1.00 -13.56 -24.71
CA GLY A 293 1.12 -13.04 -23.35
C GLY A 293 2.16 -13.75 -22.47
N PRO A 294 2.47 -13.17 -21.31
CA PRO A 294 3.38 -13.76 -20.33
C PRO A 294 2.73 -14.97 -19.64
N PHE A 295 3.55 -15.82 -19.01
CA PHE A 295 3.04 -16.84 -18.10
C PHE A 295 3.98 -17.00 -16.90
N ALA A 296 3.40 -17.38 -15.77
CA ALA A 296 4.12 -17.84 -14.59
C ALA A 296 3.98 -19.36 -14.48
N GLY A 297 4.96 -20.01 -13.86
CA GLY A 297 4.99 -21.46 -13.72
C GLY A 297 5.77 -21.91 -12.50
N SER A 298 5.46 -23.12 -12.03
CA SER A 298 6.07 -23.77 -10.89
C SER A 298 6.74 -25.07 -11.33
N VAL A 299 7.93 -25.33 -10.80
CA VAL A 299 8.58 -26.65 -10.81
C VAL A 299 8.57 -27.31 -9.43
N ALA A 300 8.06 -26.62 -8.40
CA ALA A 300 7.97 -27.13 -7.03
C ALA A 300 6.95 -28.28 -6.88
N ASP A 301 5.96 -28.35 -7.76
CA ASP A 301 4.86 -29.32 -7.67
C ASP A 301 5.23 -30.71 -8.24
N GLY A 302 6.47 -30.89 -8.71
CA GLY A 302 6.97 -32.14 -9.27
C GLY A 302 7.72 -33.02 -8.26
N PRO A 303 7.96 -34.31 -8.62
CA PRO A 303 8.75 -35.19 -7.79
C PRO A 303 10.24 -34.80 -7.80
N GLY A 304 10.71 -34.23 -6.69
CA GLY A 304 12.13 -33.93 -6.43
C GLY A 304 12.55 -32.50 -6.79
N ASP A 305 13.58 -32.01 -6.10
CA ASP A 305 14.07 -30.64 -6.23
C ASP A 305 14.88 -30.43 -7.52
N VAL A 306 14.44 -29.48 -8.36
CA VAL A 306 15.16 -29.08 -9.58
C VAL A 306 16.42 -28.26 -9.22
N GLN A 307 17.62 -28.76 -9.54
CA GLN A 307 18.88 -28.13 -9.12
C GLN A 307 19.50 -27.18 -10.16
N ILE A 308 18.78 -26.87 -11.24
CA ILE A 308 19.18 -25.90 -12.26
C ILE A 308 18.23 -24.70 -12.27
N PRO A 309 18.71 -23.51 -12.70
CA PRO A 309 17.81 -22.40 -12.95
C PRO A 309 16.83 -22.71 -14.08
N VAL A 310 15.58 -22.30 -13.88
CA VAL A 310 14.51 -22.43 -14.88
C VAL A 310 13.78 -21.09 -14.97
N ALA A 311 13.60 -20.58 -16.18
CA ALA A 311 12.87 -19.33 -16.41
C ALA A 311 11.90 -19.42 -17.58
N ALA A 312 10.88 -18.57 -17.57
CA ALA A 312 9.87 -18.44 -18.60
C ALA A 312 10.14 -17.20 -19.47
N VAL A 313 9.73 -17.29 -20.75
CA VAL A 313 9.69 -16.16 -21.69
C VAL A 313 8.40 -16.16 -22.51
N SER A 314 8.10 -15.03 -23.13
CA SER A 314 6.94 -14.89 -24.03
C SER A 314 7.03 -15.84 -25.23
N LYS A 315 5.89 -16.12 -25.86
CA LYS A 315 5.85 -16.88 -27.13
C LYS A 315 6.73 -16.24 -28.20
N ALA A 316 6.59 -14.92 -28.39
CA ALA A 316 7.32 -14.18 -29.41
C ALA A 316 8.84 -14.23 -29.19
N ASP A 317 9.31 -14.10 -27.94
CA ASP A 317 10.73 -14.17 -27.62
C ASP A 317 11.28 -15.59 -27.76
N GLY A 318 10.50 -16.60 -27.36
CA GLY A 318 10.85 -18.00 -27.51
C GLY A 318 10.98 -18.44 -28.96
N GLU A 319 9.99 -18.11 -29.80
CA GLU A 319 10.02 -18.40 -31.23
C GLU A 319 11.18 -17.67 -31.92
N TRP A 320 11.47 -16.42 -31.51
CA TRP A 320 12.63 -15.69 -32.00
C TRP A 320 13.94 -16.41 -31.65
N LEU A 321 14.13 -16.84 -30.39
CA LEU A 321 15.31 -17.59 -29.97
C LEU A 321 15.45 -18.91 -30.73
N LEU A 322 14.35 -19.64 -30.92
CA LEU A 322 14.32 -20.89 -31.68
C LEU A 322 14.77 -20.68 -33.14
N GLN A 323 14.32 -19.59 -33.78
CA GLN A 323 14.78 -19.24 -35.13
C GLN A 323 16.30 -19.00 -35.17
N GLN A 324 16.87 -18.35 -34.16
CA GLN A 324 18.32 -18.12 -34.11
C GLN A 324 19.10 -19.44 -33.94
N ILE A 325 18.64 -20.31 -33.05
CA ILE A 325 19.24 -21.63 -32.78
C ILE A 325 19.23 -22.51 -34.05
N ASN A 326 18.17 -22.46 -34.85
CA ASN A 326 18.03 -23.28 -36.06
C ASN A 326 18.89 -22.79 -37.24
N GLN A 327 19.34 -21.54 -37.23
CA GLN A 327 20.17 -20.99 -38.31
C GLN A 327 21.66 -21.28 -38.11
N GLN A 328 22.14 -21.23 -36.86
CA GLN A 328 23.56 -21.40 -36.55
C GLN A 328 23.78 -21.74 -35.08
N ASP A 329 25.02 -22.05 -34.74
CA ASP A 329 25.48 -22.12 -33.36
C ASP A 329 25.27 -20.78 -32.65
N TYR A 330 24.24 -20.72 -31.80
CA TYR A 330 23.79 -19.47 -31.23
C TYR A 330 24.15 -19.34 -29.74
N TRP A 331 24.79 -18.23 -29.40
CA TRP A 331 25.23 -17.87 -28.06
C TRP A 331 24.51 -16.61 -27.62
N ILE A 332 24.13 -16.56 -26.34
CA ILE A 332 23.44 -15.41 -25.78
C ILE A 332 24.06 -15.01 -24.44
N ASP A 333 24.18 -13.70 -24.24
CA ASP A 333 24.65 -13.13 -22.98
C ASP A 333 23.54 -13.25 -21.93
N THR A 334 23.91 -13.67 -20.72
CA THR A 334 23.01 -13.68 -19.57
C THR A 334 23.44 -12.58 -18.65
N ALA A 335 22.51 -11.69 -18.28
CA ALA A 335 22.81 -10.55 -17.44
C ALA A 335 21.65 -10.28 -16.49
N TYR A 336 21.84 -9.30 -15.62
CA TYR A 336 20.78 -8.73 -14.81
C TYR A 336 20.52 -7.30 -15.23
N ARG A 337 19.25 -6.98 -15.45
CA ARG A 337 18.79 -5.59 -15.52
C ARG A 337 18.23 -5.21 -14.17
N GLN A 338 18.73 -4.11 -13.62
CA GLN A 338 18.05 -3.47 -12.50
C GLN A 338 16.78 -2.82 -13.06
N SER A 339 15.61 -3.32 -12.66
CA SER A 339 14.34 -2.62 -12.84
C SER A 339 14.26 -1.53 -11.78
N GLN A 340 13.75 -0.37 -12.19
CA GLN A 340 13.43 0.72 -11.27
C GLN A 340 12.22 0.31 -10.42
N ASP A 341 12.08 0.92 -9.25
CA ASP A 341 10.90 0.76 -8.41
C ASP A 341 9.64 1.09 -9.19
N GLU A 342 8.72 0.14 -9.20
CA GLU A 342 7.41 0.31 -9.83
C GLU A 342 6.33 0.31 -8.76
N ILE A 343 5.34 1.19 -8.91
CA ILE A 343 4.14 1.13 -8.06
C ILE A 343 3.38 -0.16 -8.38
N THR A 344 3.01 -0.90 -7.34
CA THR A 344 2.32 -2.18 -7.49
C THR A 344 0.85 -2.00 -7.85
N ASP A 345 0.31 -2.83 -8.74
CA ASP A 345 -1.09 -2.73 -9.18
C ASP A 345 -2.12 -2.89 -8.06
N PHE A 346 -1.79 -3.57 -6.95
CA PHE A 346 -2.71 -3.70 -5.81
C PHE A 346 -2.73 -2.46 -4.90
N SER A 347 -1.66 -1.66 -4.81
CA SER A 347 -1.51 -0.57 -3.83
C SER A 347 -2.59 0.52 -3.95
N SER A 348 -3.65 0.52 -3.15
CA SER A 348 -4.79 1.46 -3.25
C SER A 348 -4.39 2.89 -3.58
N ARG A 349 -5.23 3.57 -4.37
CA ARG A 349 -4.99 4.91 -4.91
C ARG A 349 -5.92 5.90 -4.24
N GLY A 350 -5.42 7.11 -4.05
CA GLY A 350 -6.25 8.24 -3.67
C GLY A 350 -7.09 8.78 -4.85
N PRO A 351 -7.54 10.04 -4.73
CA PRO A 351 -7.46 10.86 -3.52
C PRO A 351 -8.51 10.42 -2.49
N VAL A 352 -8.44 11.05 -1.32
CA VAL A 352 -9.46 10.88 -0.28
C VAL A 352 -10.72 11.64 -0.69
N THR A 353 -11.89 11.02 -0.54
CA THR A 353 -13.15 11.71 -0.85
C THR A 353 -13.45 12.82 0.18
N ALA A 354 -14.33 13.75 -0.16
CA ALA A 354 -14.70 14.94 0.62
C ALA A 354 -13.61 16.01 0.85
N ASN A 355 -12.40 15.63 1.28
CA ASN A 355 -11.30 16.58 1.54
C ASN A 355 -10.25 16.65 0.42
N TRP A 356 -10.30 15.74 -0.55
CA TRP A 356 -9.42 15.71 -1.73
C TRP A 356 -7.92 15.60 -1.40
N HIS A 357 -7.59 15.10 -0.21
CA HIS A 357 -6.20 14.88 0.16
C HIS A 357 -5.56 13.82 -0.73
N ILE A 358 -4.30 14.06 -1.08
CA ILE A 358 -3.48 13.11 -1.84
C ILE A 358 -3.07 11.98 -0.88
N LYS A 359 -3.38 10.75 -1.28
CA LYS A 359 -2.99 9.51 -0.60
C LYS A 359 -2.60 8.47 -1.67
N PRO A 360 -1.62 7.59 -1.43
CA PRO A 360 -0.73 7.56 -0.27
C PRO A 360 0.16 8.82 -0.21
N GLU A 361 0.82 9.06 0.92
CA GLU A 361 1.71 10.23 1.06
C GLU A 361 3.15 9.89 0.74
N ILE A 362 3.51 8.62 0.87
CA ILE A 362 4.83 8.07 0.61
C ILE A 362 4.69 6.62 0.17
N VAL A 363 5.70 6.07 -0.49
CA VAL A 363 5.76 4.64 -0.83
C VAL A 363 7.00 3.98 -0.28
N ALA A 364 6.90 2.67 -0.08
CA ALA A 364 8.01 1.81 0.33
C ALA A 364 7.84 0.41 -0.29
N PRO A 365 8.90 -0.42 -0.28
CA PRO A 365 8.82 -1.79 -0.77
C PRO A 365 7.71 -2.58 -0.06
N GLY A 366 6.76 -3.10 -0.84
CA GLY A 366 5.63 -3.88 -0.35
C GLY A 366 5.32 -5.11 -1.18
N ALA A 367 6.10 -5.44 -2.21
CA ALA A 367 5.97 -6.66 -2.99
C ALA A 367 7.10 -7.65 -2.67
N ALA A 368 6.77 -8.93 -2.49
CA ALA A 368 7.72 -10.02 -2.24
C ALA A 368 8.68 -9.72 -1.08
N ILE A 369 8.11 -9.29 0.04
CA ILE A 369 8.85 -8.95 1.25
C ILE A 369 8.99 -10.19 2.11
N ASN A 370 10.20 -10.70 2.25
CA ASN A 370 10.52 -11.84 3.10
C ASN A 370 10.68 -11.37 4.55
N SER A 371 9.83 -11.83 5.46
CA SER A 371 9.91 -11.47 6.89
C SER A 371 9.55 -12.64 7.79
N THR A 372 9.72 -12.44 9.10
CA THR A 372 9.42 -13.40 10.16
C THR A 372 7.95 -13.80 10.15
N VAL A 373 7.65 -15.08 10.24
CA VAL A 373 6.31 -15.62 10.52
C VAL A 373 6.44 -16.64 11.64
N PRO A 374 5.35 -17.08 12.29
CA PRO A 374 5.45 -18.13 13.29
C PRO A 374 6.21 -19.35 12.75
N GLY A 375 7.30 -19.71 13.42
CA GLY A 375 8.16 -20.83 13.04
C GLY A 375 9.09 -20.64 11.82
N GLY A 376 9.22 -19.45 11.23
CA GLY A 376 10.17 -19.24 10.13
C GLY A 376 10.03 -17.91 9.40
N TYR A 377 10.20 -17.94 8.07
CA TYR A 377 10.14 -16.75 7.21
C TYR A 377 9.22 -17.00 6.02
N MET A 378 8.56 -15.96 5.53
CA MET A 378 7.70 -16.03 4.35
C MET A 378 7.73 -14.73 3.56
N GLU A 379 7.66 -14.84 2.23
CA GLU A 379 7.44 -13.71 1.33
C GLU A 379 5.95 -13.37 1.24
N LEU A 380 5.60 -12.16 1.67
CA LEU A 380 4.26 -11.60 1.54
C LEU A 380 4.29 -10.32 0.71
N GLN A 381 3.11 -9.92 0.21
CA GLN A 381 2.93 -8.66 -0.49
C GLN A 381 1.69 -7.91 -0.02
N GLY A 382 1.78 -6.59 -0.05
CA GLY A 382 0.74 -5.67 0.36
C GLY A 382 1.32 -4.32 0.81
N THR A 383 0.49 -3.29 0.85
CA THR A 383 0.79 -2.06 1.59
C THR A 383 1.03 -2.33 3.07
N SER A 384 0.49 -3.43 3.59
CA SER A 384 0.81 -3.98 4.91
C SER A 384 2.29 -4.27 5.14
N MET A 385 3.07 -4.57 4.10
CA MET A 385 4.51 -4.79 4.17
C MET A 385 5.29 -3.49 3.89
N ALA A 386 4.71 -2.54 3.17
CA ALA A 386 5.32 -1.22 2.94
C ALA A 386 5.24 -0.33 4.20
N SER A 387 4.10 -0.31 4.88
CA SER A 387 3.89 0.45 6.13
C SER A 387 4.97 0.22 7.20
N PRO A 388 5.33 -1.03 7.57
CA PRO A 388 6.36 -1.28 8.57
C PRO A 388 7.77 -0.84 8.14
N HIS A 389 8.08 -0.80 6.83
CA HIS A 389 9.34 -0.19 6.39
C HIS A 389 9.39 1.28 6.76
N VAL A 390 8.30 2.02 6.54
CA VAL A 390 8.18 3.44 6.91
C VAL A 390 8.18 3.63 8.42
N ALA A 391 7.52 2.75 9.19
CA ALA A 391 7.56 2.79 10.65
C ALA A 391 8.99 2.60 11.19
N GLY A 392 9.74 1.63 10.67
CA GLY A 392 11.15 1.45 11.00
C GLY A 392 12.01 2.64 10.58
N GLY A 393 11.83 3.16 9.37
CA GLY A 393 12.54 4.35 8.89
C GLY A 393 12.27 5.58 9.76
N LEU A 394 11.02 5.75 10.21
CA LEU A 394 10.63 6.81 11.13
C LEU A 394 11.26 6.65 12.51
N ALA A 395 11.47 5.41 12.98
CA ALA A 395 12.19 5.14 14.22
C ALA A 395 13.67 5.56 14.12
N LEU A 396 14.32 5.34 12.97
CA LEU A 396 15.68 5.85 12.74
C LEU A 396 15.74 7.38 12.79
N VAL A 397 14.78 8.06 12.14
CA VAL A 397 14.68 9.52 12.16
C VAL A 397 14.41 10.04 13.58
N LYS A 398 13.53 9.37 14.35
CA LYS A 398 13.23 9.71 15.74
C LYS A 398 14.44 9.54 16.65
N GLN A 399 15.24 8.47 16.49
CA GLN A 399 16.48 8.28 17.24
C GLN A 399 17.48 9.41 16.94
N ALA A 400 17.61 9.81 15.68
CA ALA A 400 18.49 10.91 15.28
C ALA A 400 18.01 12.29 15.76
N HIS A 401 16.69 12.47 15.87
CA HIS A 401 16.05 13.73 16.23
C HIS A 401 14.98 13.53 17.33
N PRO A 402 15.39 13.22 18.57
CA PRO A 402 14.46 12.80 19.64
C PRO A 402 13.43 13.87 20.01
N ASP A 403 13.77 15.15 19.85
CA ASP A 403 12.89 16.28 20.21
C ASP A 403 11.90 16.68 19.11
N TRP A 404 11.93 16.03 17.94
CA TRP A 404 11.03 16.38 16.84
C TRP A 404 9.61 15.85 17.09
N SER A 405 8.63 16.69 16.78
CA SER A 405 7.21 16.33 16.82
C SER A 405 6.84 15.38 15.68
N PRO A 406 5.73 14.62 15.79
CA PRO A 406 5.22 13.78 14.70
C PRO A 406 5.10 14.52 13.36
N GLU A 407 4.59 15.77 13.37
CA GLU A 407 4.45 16.59 12.17
C GLU A 407 5.81 16.86 11.50
N LYS A 408 6.85 17.12 12.30
CA LYS A 408 8.21 17.41 11.82
C LYS A 408 8.91 16.15 11.31
N LEU A 409 8.76 15.02 12.01
CA LEU A 409 9.29 13.72 11.57
C LEU A 409 8.64 13.28 10.24
N LYS A 410 7.31 13.36 10.14
CA LYS A 410 6.56 13.14 8.90
C LYS A 410 7.04 14.07 7.78
N GLY A 411 7.15 15.37 8.07
CA GLY A 411 7.65 16.35 7.11
C GLY A 411 9.06 16.04 6.60
N ALA A 412 9.95 15.55 7.46
CA ALA A 412 11.31 15.16 7.07
C ALA A 412 11.32 13.97 6.08
N LEU A 413 10.56 12.91 6.37
CA LEU A 413 10.41 11.76 5.45
C LEU A 413 9.81 12.17 4.11
N LEU A 414 8.76 12.99 4.13
CA LEU A 414 8.10 13.44 2.90
C LEU A 414 8.99 14.37 2.07
N THR A 415 9.74 15.26 2.72
CA THR A 415 10.66 16.18 2.04
C THR A 415 11.85 15.46 1.40
N SER A 416 12.29 14.37 2.01
CA SER A 416 13.42 13.58 1.53
C SER A 416 13.04 12.44 0.59
N ALA A 417 11.76 12.18 0.36
CA ALA A 417 11.32 11.09 -0.51
C ALA A 417 11.86 11.25 -1.95
N LEU A 418 11.97 10.14 -2.66
CA LEU A 418 12.40 10.08 -4.06
C LEU A 418 11.19 9.83 -4.96
N PRO A 419 10.69 10.85 -5.69
CA PRO A 419 9.64 10.65 -6.68
C PRO A 419 10.06 9.61 -7.73
N LEU A 420 9.25 8.57 -7.87
CA LEU A 420 9.42 7.49 -8.82
C LEU A 420 8.89 7.88 -10.19
N LYS A 421 9.40 7.19 -11.21
CA LYS A 421 9.03 7.44 -12.61
C LYS A 421 8.48 6.18 -13.27
N LYS A 422 7.48 6.39 -14.13
CA LYS A 422 7.02 5.42 -15.11
C LYS A 422 7.55 5.86 -16.48
N ALA A 423 8.52 5.10 -17.02
CA ALA A 423 9.34 5.53 -18.14
C ALA A 423 10.04 6.89 -17.82
N ASP A 424 9.78 7.93 -18.61
CA ASP A 424 10.42 9.24 -18.43
C ASP A 424 9.62 10.21 -17.53
N ASN A 425 8.36 9.89 -17.22
CA ASN A 425 7.45 10.74 -16.46
C ASN A 425 7.36 10.30 -15.00
N LEU A 426 7.10 11.25 -14.09
CA LEU A 426 6.76 10.91 -12.70
C LEU A 426 5.45 10.11 -12.67
N TYR A 427 5.32 9.13 -11.76
CA TYR A 427 4.02 8.56 -11.45
C TYR A 427 3.05 9.65 -10.98
N ASP A 428 1.76 9.38 -11.13
CA ASP A 428 0.72 10.30 -10.67
C ASP A 428 0.80 10.50 -9.14
N PRO A 429 0.53 11.71 -8.64
CA PRO A 429 0.51 11.98 -7.21
C PRO A 429 -0.28 10.98 -6.35
N ILE A 430 -1.45 10.53 -6.80
CA ILE A 430 -2.29 9.58 -6.05
C ILE A 430 -1.78 8.13 -6.06
N ASP A 431 -0.74 7.82 -6.85
CA ASP A 431 -0.10 6.51 -6.86
C ASP A 431 1.06 6.44 -5.86
N GLN A 432 1.79 7.55 -5.71
CA GLN A 432 3.09 7.55 -5.00
C GLN A 432 3.25 8.59 -3.89
N GLY A 433 2.36 9.57 -3.79
CA GLY A 433 2.54 10.72 -2.90
C GLY A 433 3.83 11.47 -3.21
N MET A 434 4.72 11.61 -2.22
CA MET A 434 6.04 12.22 -2.40
C MET A 434 7.10 11.26 -2.98
N GLY A 435 6.75 9.99 -3.17
CA GLY A 435 7.63 8.96 -3.71
C GLY A 435 8.23 8.03 -2.65
N ARG A 436 9.32 7.35 -3.00
CA ARG A 436 9.96 6.33 -2.16
C ARG A 436 10.64 6.93 -0.95
N MET A 437 10.39 6.36 0.23
CA MET A 437 11.04 6.82 1.45
C MET A 437 12.57 6.66 1.42
N ARG A 438 13.26 7.60 2.08
CA ARG A 438 14.72 7.63 2.23
C ARG A 438 15.11 8.08 3.65
N PRO A 439 15.16 7.14 4.62
CA PRO A 439 15.39 7.49 6.03
C PRO A 439 16.70 8.24 6.29
N GLN A 440 17.82 7.85 5.68
CA GLN A 440 19.08 8.58 5.87
C GLN A 440 19.00 10.01 5.32
N HIS A 441 18.36 10.19 4.16
CA HIS A 441 18.15 11.53 3.61
C HIS A 441 17.21 12.38 4.48
N ALA A 442 16.26 11.74 5.18
CA ALA A 442 15.40 12.42 6.16
C ALA A 442 16.16 12.83 7.41
N ILE A 443 17.09 12.00 7.89
CA ILE A 443 17.97 12.31 9.03
C ILE A 443 18.86 13.52 8.73
N GLU A 444 19.42 13.57 7.52
CA GLU A 444 20.39 14.60 7.10
C GLU A 444 19.73 15.84 6.47
N THR A 445 18.41 15.84 6.29
CA THR A 445 17.75 16.94 5.58
C THR A 445 17.95 18.27 6.31
N GLY A 446 18.36 19.30 5.56
CA GLY A 446 18.44 20.66 6.07
C GLY A 446 17.15 21.47 5.90
N THR A 447 16.14 20.88 5.23
CA THR A 447 14.87 21.54 4.88
C THR A 447 13.73 20.61 5.26
N ILE A 448 12.69 21.17 5.88
CA ILE A 448 11.45 20.45 6.16
C ILE A 448 10.29 21.21 5.55
N ILE A 449 9.57 20.55 4.66
CA ILE A 449 8.33 21.01 4.06
C ILE A 449 7.19 20.29 4.78
N TYR A 450 6.38 21.05 5.50
CA TYR A 450 5.23 20.52 6.22
C TYR A 450 4.03 20.43 5.29
N ASN A 451 3.40 19.25 5.25
CA ASN A 451 2.28 18.92 4.37
C ASN A 451 2.55 19.33 2.90
N PRO A 452 3.57 18.73 2.24
CA PRO A 452 3.99 19.14 0.89
C PRO A 452 2.98 18.82 -0.22
N MET A 453 1.88 18.14 0.09
CA MET A 453 0.81 17.76 -0.85
C MET A 453 -0.24 18.87 -0.97
N LEU A 454 -0.41 19.42 -2.16
CA LEU A 454 -1.23 20.59 -2.44
C LEU A 454 -2.63 20.18 -2.92
N ALA A 455 -3.54 19.94 -1.98
CA ALA A 455 -4.95 19.69 -2.30
C ALA A 455 -5.72 21.01 -2.43
N PHE A 456 -6.10 21.37 -3.66
CA PHE A 456 -6.89 22.58 -3.95
C PHE A 456 -8.42 22.33 -3.93
N GLY A 457 -8.82 21.07 -3.84
CA GLY A 457 -10.23 20.66 -3.68
C GLY A 457 -11.04 20.69 -4.98
N LYS A 458 -12.36 20.75 -4.85
CA LYS A 458 -13.32 20.77 -5.96
C LYS A 458 -13.52 22.19 -6.51
N ILE A 459 -13.59 22.30 -7.83
CA ILE A 459 -13.81 23.53 -8.61
C ILE A 459 -15.14 23.41 -9.35
N ASP A 460 -16.20 23.99 -8.79
CA ASP A 460 -17.55 23.92 -9.39
C ASP A 460 -17.93 25.17 -10.19
N LYS A 461 -17.16 26.26 -10.02
CA LYS A 461 -17.42 27.54 -10.69
C LYS A 461 -16.70 27.60 -12.03
N LEU A 462 -17.31 28.32 -12.98
CA LEU A 462 -16.70 28.59 -14.30
C LEU A 462 -15.28 29.15 -14.19
N LYS A 463 -15.05 30.01 -13.19
CA LYS A 463 -13.73 30.49 -12.77
C LYS A 463 -13.66 30.43 -11.25
N ASP A 464 -12.61 29.81 -10.73
CA ASP A 464 -12.37 29.76 -9.30
C ASP A 464 -10.87 29.89 -9.00
N SER A 465 -10.55 30.39 -7.81
CA SER A 465 -9.19 30.50 -7.34
C SER A 465 -9.08 29.91 -5.94
N ARG A 466 -8.19 28.92 -5.79
CA ARG A 466 -7.94 28.20 -4.55
C ARG A 466 -6.53 28.48 -4.07
N SER A 467 -6.34 28.61 -2.76
CA SER A 467 -5.02 28.83 -2.18
C SER A 467 -4.73 27.83 -1.08
N VAL A 468 -3.57 27.19 -1.18
CA VAL A 468 -3.00 26.29 -0.18
C VAL A 468 -1.77 26.96 0.43
N LYS A 469 -1.54 26.76 1.73
CA LYS A 469 -0.38 27.31 2.44
C LYS A 469 0.64 26.21 2.70
N VAL A 470 1.90 26.44 2.33
CA VAL A 470 3.01 25.52 2.59
C VAL A 470 3.95 26.14 3.62
N LYS A 471 4.24 25.40 4.68
CA LYS A 471 5.17 25.81 5.74
C LYS A 471 6.53 25.14 5.49
N ILE A 472 7.58 25.95 5.38
CA ILE A 472 8.96 25.51 5.12
C ILE A 472 9.83 25.94 6.29
N GLU A 473 10.64 25.02 6.81
CA GLU A 473 11.60 25.26 7.88
C GLU A 473 13.01 24.93 7.40
N ASN A 474 13.95 25.82 7.71
CA ASN A 474 15.37 25.55 7.57
C ASN A 474 15.92 24.98 8.87
N VAL A 475 16.21 23.69 8.90
CA VAL A 475 16.81 22.99 10.06
C VAL A 475 18.33 22.87 9.95
N SER A 476 18.95 23.42 8.90
CA SER A 476 20.40 23.41 8.73
C SER A 476 21.08 24.54 9.52
N LYS A 477 22.41 24.54 9.49
CA LYS A 477 23.27 25.60 10.04
C LYS A 477 23.56 26.73 9.05
N GLU A 478 23.06 26.63 7.81
CA GLU A 478 23.32 27.58 6.74
C GLU A 478 22.03 28.29 6.33
N THR A 479 22.17 29.54 5.88
CA THR A 479 21.05 30.27 5.26
C THR A 479 20.68 29.64 3.91
N LYS A 480 19.38 29.45 3.68
CA LYS A 480 18.85 28.81 2.46
C LYS A 480 17.90 29.72 1.71
N THR A 481 18.01 29.74 0.38
CA THR A 481 17.13 30.50 -0.50
C THR A 481 16.27 29.55 -1.33
N TYR A 482 14.98 29.87 -1.41
CA TYR A 482 13.97 29.08 -2.08
C TYR A 482 13.24 29.89 -3.13
N TYR A 483 12.82 29.23 -4.20
CA TYR A 483 11.89 29.77 -5.19
C TYR A 483 11.09 28.62 -5.82
N PHE A 484 9.90 28.94 -6.33
CA PHE A 484 9.06 27.97 -7.02
C PHE A 484 9.21 28.13 -8.54
N GLU A 485 9.21 27.01 -9.25
CA GLU A 485 9.10 27.01 -10.72
C GLU A 485 7.65 26.84 -11.12
N LEU A 486 7.25 27.58 -12.16
CA LEU A 486 5.94 27.47 -12.77
C LEU A 486 5.77 26.06 -13.35
N PRO A 487 4.70 25.34 -12.98
CA PRO A 487 4.33 24.10 -13.64
C PRO A 487 4.13 24.32 -15.13
N LYS A 488 4.52 23.33 -15.92
CA LYS A 488 4.29 23.33 -17.36
C LYS A 488 2.86 22.83 -17.62
N ASP A 489 1.87 23.67 -17.35
CA ASP A 489 0.46 23.32 -17.58
C ASP A 489 -0.17 24.28 -18.61
N PRO A 490 -0.66 23.81 -19.77
CA PRO A 490 -0.80 24.69 -20.94
C PRO A 490 -2.19 25.32 -21.13
N HIS A 491 -3.27 24.85 -20.48
CA HIS A 491 -4.64 25.34 -20.77
C HIS A 491 -5.56 25.36 -19.54
N GLY A 492 -6.25 26.49 -19.33
CA GLY A 492 -7.29 26.63 -18.29
C GLY A 492 -6.79 26.87 -16.86
N ILE A 493 -5.48 26.75 -16.60
CA ILE A 493 -4.86 26.96 -15.29
C ILE A 493 -3.94 28.19 -15.28
N SER A 494 -3.98 28.97 -14.21
CA SER A 494 -2.93 29.96 -13.91
C SER A 494 -2.48 29.89 -12.45
N TRP A 495 -1.19 30.10 -12.24
CA TRP A 495 -0.53 29.96 -10.95
C TRP A 495 -0.07 31.32 -10.43
N GLN A 496 -0.34 31.58 -9.15
CA GLN A 496 0.29 32.67 -8.40
C GLN A 496 1.16 32.07 -7.30
N LEU A 497 2.45 32.08 -7.56
CA LEU A 497 3.50 31.51 -6.71
C LEU A 497 4.19 32.62 -5.90
N PRO A 498 4.70 32.32 -4.70
CA PRO A 498 5.42 33.30 -3.89
C PRO A 498 6.76 33.67 -4.55
N SER A 499 7.16 34.93 -4.43
CA SER A 499 8.51 35.38 -4.83
C SER A 499 9.59 34.62 -4.06
N SER A 500 10.82 34.62 -4.59
CA SER A 500 11.95 34.00 -3.93
C SER A 500 12.14 34.55 -2.51
N PHE A 501 12.52 33.68 -1.58
CA PHE A 501 12.70 34.04 -0.18
C PHE A 501 13.86 33.27 0.44
N THR A 502 14.38 33.79 1.56
CA THR A 502 15.53 33.24 2.26
C THR A 502 15.15 32.97 3.71
N LEU A 503 15.60 31.83 4.24
CA LEU A 503 15.42 31.42 5.63
C LEU A 503 16.78 31.25 6.31
N LYS A 504 16.97 31.94 7.43
CA LYS A 504 18.12 31.73 8.32
C LYS A 504 18.02 30.37 9.02
N PRO A 505 19.11 29.86 9.62
CA PRO A 505 19.06 28.67 10.47
C PRO A 505 17.94 28.74 11.52
N GLY A 506 17.09 27.70 11.57
CA GLY A 506 15.95 27.60 12.48
C GLY A 506 14.71 28.41 12.07
N GLU A 507 14.78 29.21 11.00
CA GLU A 507 13.66 30.04 10.56
C GLU A 507 12.60 29.20 9.83
N LYS A 508 11.33 29.55 10.07
CA LYS A 508 10.16 28.96 9.41
C LYS A 508 9.42 30.05 8.65
N LYS A 509 8.91 29.71 7.47
CA LYS A 509 8.03 30.60 6.70
C LYS A 509 6.87 29.82 6.11
N THR A 510 5.68 30.40 6.22
CA THR A 510 4.48 29.90 5.55
C THR A 510 4.23 30.75 4.32
N VAL A 511 4.12 30.12 3.16
CA VAL A 511 3.90 30.79 1.87
C VAL A 511 2.62 30.29 1.21
N PRO A 512 1.80 31.19 0.63
CA PRO A 512 0.63 30.78 -0.14
C PRO A 512 1.04 30.34 -1.55
N ILE A 513 0.43 29.27 -2.03
CA ILE A 513 0.43 28.83 -3.42
C ILE A 513 -1.02 28.93 -3.88
N GLN A 514 -1.27 29.68 -4.95
CA GLN A 514 -2.61 29.88 -5.46
C GLN A 514 -2.73 29.33 -6.88
N LEU A 515 -3.80 28.58 -7.09
CA LEU A 515 -4.23 28.00 -8.34
C LEU A 515 -5.52 28.70 -8.76
N SER A 516 -5.57 29.18 -10.01
CA SER A 516 -6.80 29.68 -10.62
C SER A 516 -7.16 28.80 -11.81
N VAL A 517 -8.42 28.39 -11.88
CA VAL A 517 -8.93 27.45 -12.87
C VAL A 517 -10.08 28.10 -13.63
N VAL A 518 -10.05 27.99 -14.95
CA VAL A 518 -11.17 28.28 -15.85
C VAL A 518 -11.78 26.95 -16.25
N SER A 519 -12.79 26.50 -15.48
CA SER A 519 -13.37 25.15 -15.55
C SER A 519 -13.81 24.73 -16.95
N ALA A 520 -14.34 25.66 -17.76
CA ALA A 520 -14.79 25.37 -19.12
C ALA A 520 -13.66 25.12 -20.16
N MET A 521 -12.40 25.40 -19.79
CA MET A 521 -11.23 25.13 -20.63
C MET A 521 -10.53 23.82 -20.26
N MET A 522 -11.15 23.02 -19.38
CA MET A 522 -10.59 21.80 -18.83
C MET A 522 -11.60 20.67 -18.89
N ASP A 523 -11.12 19.44 -19.00
CA ASP A 523 -11.96 18.26 -18.88
C ASP A 523 -12.53 18.13 -17.46
N GLU A 524 -13.71 17.54 -17.36
CA GLU A 524 -14.30 17.20 -16.06
C GLU A 524 -13.52 16.05 -15.41
N GLY A 525 -13.42 16.04 -14.08
CA GLY A 525 -12.75 14.98 -13.35
C GLY A 525 -11.50 15.42 -12.59
N LEU A 526 -10.64 14.44 -12.35
CA LEU A 526 -9.45 14.58 -11.51
C LEU A 526 -8.28 15.20 -12.29
N HIS A 527 -7.71 16.27 -11.76
CA HIS A 527 -6.51 16.93 -12.29
C HIS A 527 -5.41 16.92 -11.23
N GLN A 528 -4.22 16.49 -11.62
CA GLN A 528 -3.08 16.35 -10.71
C GLN A 528 -1.76 16.56 -11.43
N GLY A 529 -0.72 16.91 -10.69
CA GLY A 529 0.60 17.15 -11.25
C GLY A 529 1.60 17.57 -10.19
N TRP A 530 2.65 18.29 -10.61
CA TRP A 530 3.78 18.64 -9.75
C TRP A 530 4.15 20.13 -9.85
N VAL A 531 4.39 20.76 -8.70
CA VAL A 531 5.00 22.09 -8.56
C VAL A 531 6.41 21.89 -8.01
N ALA A 532 7.43 22.45 -8.67
CA ALA A 532 8.81 22.34 -8.20
C ALA A 532 9.19 23.49 -7.27
N LEU A 533 9.66 23.16 -6.06
CA LEU A 533 10.36 24.08 -5.16
C LEU A 533 11.87 23.84 -5.29
N LYS A 534 12.63 24.92 -5.52
CA LYS A 534 14.07 24.87 -5.72
C LYS A 534 14.82 25.39 -4.50
N GLU A 535 15.92 24.73 -4.16
CA GLU A 535 16.93 25.15 -3.20
C GLU A 535 18.32 24.93 -3.84
N LYS A 536 18.92 25.97 -4.43
CA LYS A 536 20.12 25.83 -5.28
C LYS A 536 19.87 24.76 -6.36
N GLU A 537 20.67 23.69 -6.39
CA GLU A 537 20.53 22.55 -7.32
C GLU A 537 19.46 21.52 -6.88
N LYS A 538 18.99 21.58 -5.62
CA LYS A 538 17.98 20.64 -5.11
C LYS A 538 16.61 21.02 -5.61
N THR A 539 15.85 20.01 -6.01
CA THR A 539 14.45 20.16 -6.45
C THR A 539 13.56 19.29 -5.59
N TYR A 540 12.56 19.91 -4.98
CA TYR A 540 11.48 19.24 -4.28
C TYR A 540 10.24 19.27 -5.18
N GLN A 541 9.72 18.09 -5.54
CA GLN A 541 8.51 17.98 -6.36
C GLN A 541 7.31 17.90 -5.43
N LEU A 542 6.51 18.97 -5.37
CA LEU A 542 5.32 19.05 -4.52
C LEU A 542 4.11 18.65 -5.37
N PRO A 543 3.44 17.54 -5.06
CA PRO A 543 2.28 17.12 -5.82
C PRO A 543 1.11 18.07 -5.58
N TYR A 544 0.32 18.34 -6.62
CA TYR A 544 -0.96 19.05 -6.49
C TYR A 544 -2.11 18.22 -7.03
N LEU A 545 -3.30 18.53 -6.54
CA LEU A 545 -4.54 17.89 -6.96
C LEU A 545 -5.73 18.85 -6.85
N PHE A 546 -6.63 18.79 -7.82
CA PHE A 546 -7.97 19.37 -7.74
C PHE A 546 -8.96 18.56 -8.59
N VAL A 547 -10.25 18.74 -8.33
CA VAL A 547 -11.32 18.15 -9.13
C VAL A 547 -12.03 19.26 -9.88
N ASN A 548 -12.15 19.14 -11.20
CA ASN A 548 -12.92 20.06 -12.03
C ASN A 548 -14.36 19.55 -12.17
N LYS A 549 -15.33 20.28 -11.62
CA LYS A 549 -16.73 19.88 -11.49
C LYS A 549 -16.85 18.53 -10.81
N GLU A 550 -17.18 17.47 -11.52
CA GLU A 550 -17.46 16.15 -10.94
C GLU A 550 -16.37 15.14 -11.30
N ALA A 551 -16.17 14.14 -10.42
CA ALA A 551 -15.33 12.99 -10.67
C ALA A 551 -16.08 11.70 -10.32
N ASP A 552 -15.50 10.57 -10.71
CA ASP A 552 -16.06 9.22 -10.66
C ASP A 552 -15.94 8.51 -9.29
N TYR A 553 -15.84 9.27 -8.19
CA TYR A 553 -15.81 8.68 -6.85
C TYR A 553 -17.16 8.08 -6.45
N PRO A 554 -17.18 7.01 -5.64
CA PRO A 554 -18.41 6.47 -5.06
C PRO A 554 -19.19 7.54 -4.28
N LYS A 555 -20.51 7.62 -4.45
CA LYS A 555 -21.38 8.59 -3.75
C LYS A 555 -21.92 8.06 -2.43
N ALA A 556 -21.84 6.75 -2.19
CA ALA A 556 -22.11 6.12 -0.92
C ALA A 556 -21.16 4.95 -0.69
N MET A 557 -20.80 4.71 0.57
CA MET A 557 -19.88 3.65 0.95
C MET A 557 -20.18 3.13 2.36
N GLY A 558 -19.93 1.84 2.60
CA GLY A 558 -19.86 1.28 3.94
C GLY A 558 -21.19 1.35 4.69
N LEU A 559 -22.24 0.79 4.08
CA LEU A 559 -23.50 0.59 4.76
C LEU A 559 -23.29 -0.38 5.93
N GLU A 560 -23.67 0.07 7.12
CA GLU A 560 -23.74 -0.73 8.34
C GLU A 560 -25.19 -0.78 8.78
N PHE A 561 -25.64 -1.97 9.18
CA PHE A 561 -26.95 -2.19 9.78
C PHE A 561 -26.83 -3.32 10.80
N ALA A 562 -26.95 -2.99 12.08
CA ALA A 562 -26.72 -3.93 13.18
C ALA A 562 -27.65 -3.64 14.36
N LEU A 563 -27.83 -4.59 15.27
CA LEU A 563 -28.59 -4.34 16.50
C LEU A 563 -27.93 -3.24 17.30
N LYS A 564 -28.73 -2.27 17.75
CA LYS A 564 -28.25 -1.13 18.51
C LYS A 564 -27.64 -1.60 19.83
N THR A 565 -26.47 -1.05 20.17
CA THR A 565 -25.79 -1.40 21.41
C THR A 565 -26.71 -1.18 22.64
N PHE A 566 -26.83 -2.20 23.50
CA PHE A 566 -27.71 -2.22 24.69
C PHE A 566 -29.22 -2.16 24.41
N SER A 567 -29.65 -2.54 23.21
CA SER A 567 -31.05 -2.56 22.80
C SER A 567 -31.35 -3.77 21.93
N ASP A 568 -32.28 -4.63 22.38
CA ASP A 568 -32.72 -5.80 21.61
C ASP A 568 -33.85 -5.48 20.61
N ASP A 569 -34.42 -4.28 20.72
CA ASP A 569 -35.65 -3.87 20.01
C ASP A 569 -35.39 -2.88 18.86
N ALA A 570 -34.14 -2.49 18.61
CA ALA A 570 -33.80 -1.50 17.60
C ALA A 570 -32.49 -1.84 16.88
N TYR A 571 -32.44 -1.56 15.59
CA TYR A 571 -31.22 -1.53 14.80
C TYR A 571 -30.63 -0.10 14.80
N GLU A 572 -29.32 -0.02 14.67
CA GLU A 572 -28.59 1.17 14.27
C GLU A 572 -28.04 0.97 12.87
N TYR A 573 -28.08 2.03 12.06
CA TYR A 573 -27.51 2.01 10.73
C TYR A 573 -26.53 3.16 10.54
N ARG A 574 -25.60 2.95 9.63
CA ARG A 574 -24.63 3.96 9.21
C ARG A 574 -24.35 3.85 7.73
N ILE A 575 -24.16 4.98 7.05
CA ILE A 575 -23.67 5.02 5.68
C ILE A 575 -22.79 6.25 5.50
N TYR A 576 -21.71 6.12 4.73
CA TYR A 576 -20.83 7.24 4.43
C TYR A 576 -21.19 7.86 3.07
N LEU A 577 -21.42 9.17 3.06
CA LEU A 577 -21.67 9.95 1.85
C LEU A 577 -20.56 10.99 1.68
N PRO A 578 -19.78 10.99 0.58
CA PRO A 578 -18.76 12.01 0.39
C PRO A 578 -19.29 13.43 0.16
N GLU A 579 -20.55 13.54 -0.26
CA GLU A 579 -21.24 14.78 -0.59
C GLU A 579 -22.70 14.71 -0.15
N GLU A 580 -23.36 15.86 -0.14
CA GLU A 580 -24.81 15.94 0.11
C GLU A 580 -25.62 15.21 -0.98
N ALA A 581 -26.75 14.63 -0.59
CA ALA A 581 -27.66 13.97 -1.52
C ALA A 581 -29.11 14.45 -1.34
N ALA A 582 -29.87 14.45 -2.44
CA ALA A 582 -31.31 14.69 -2.43
C ALA A 582 -32.04 13.54 -1.74
N SER A 583 -31.64 12.30 -2.01
CA SER A 583 -32.13 11.13 -1.31
C SER A 583 -31.12 9.99 -1.31
N VAL A 584 -31.22 9.11 -0.30
CA VAL A 584 -30.55 7.82 -0.24
C VAL A 584 -31.58 6.74 0.03
N THR A 585 -31.62 5.74 -0.85
CA THR A 585 -32.50 4.58 -0.75
C THR A 585 -31.65 3.33 -0.59
N VAL A 586 -32.02 2.43 0.32
CA VAL A 586 -31.41 1.10 0.44
C VAL A 586 -32.50 0.07 0.22
N ASP A 587 -32.45 -0.59 -0.94
CA ASP A 587 -33.39 -1.65 -1.32
C ASP A 587 -32.74 -3.02 -1.09
N LEU A 588 -33.48 -3.94 -0.48
CA LEU A 588 -33.03 -5.30 -0.25
C LEU A 588 -33.52 -6.24 -1.34
N TYR A 589 -32.63 -7.09 -1.80
CA TYR A 589 -32.91 -8.13 -2.77
C TYR A 589 -32.48 -9.49 -2.23
N ASP A 590 -33.24 -10.51 -2.58
CA ASP A 590 -32.85 -11.90 -2.33
C ASP A 590 -31.57 -12.25 -3.11
N PRO A 591 -30.51 -12.78 -2.46
CA PRO A 591 -29.21 -12.96 -3.10
C PRO A 591 -29.21 -14.04 -4.20
N GLN A 592 -30.17 -14.98 -4.18
CA GLN A 592 -30.22 -16.07 -5.16
C GLN A 592 -31.12 -15.73 -6.35
N SER A 593 -32.32 -15.23 -6.07
CA SER A 593 -33.34 -14.94 -7.07
C SER A 593 -33.27 -13.51 -7.60
N LEU A 594 -32.52 -12.62 -6.94
CA LEU A 594 -32.46 -11.17 -7.22
C LEU A 594 -33.84 -10.50 -7.18
N THR A 595 -34.78 -11.10 -6.44
CA THR A 595 -36.13 -10.56 -6.29
C THR A 595 -36.11 -9.46 -5.22
N PHE A 596 -36.73 -8.32 -5.52
CA PHE A 596 -36.91 -7.23 -4.55
C PHE A 596 -37.70 -7.72 -3.33
N LYS A 597 -37.24 -7.34 -2.14
CA LYS A 597 -37.83 -7.71 -0.86
C LYS A 597 -38.52 -6.53 -0.21
N GLU A 598 -37.76 -5.50 0.14
CA GLU A 598 -38.27 -4.29 0.77
C GLU A 598 -37.29 -3.12 0.58
N THR A 599 -37.78 -1.90 0.79
CA THR A 599 -36.92 -0.72 0.95
C THR A 599 -36.60 -0.59 2.43
N LEU A 600 -35.37 -0.94 2.80
CA LEU A 600 -34.90 -0.90 4.19
C LEU A 600 -34.73 0.53 4.69
N LEU A 601 -34.15 1.42 3.89
CA LEU A 601 -33.92 2.82 4.26
C LEU A 601 -34.35 3.74 3.14
N PHE A 602 -35.00 4.84 3.50
CA PHE A 602 -35.22 5.99 2.64
C PHE A 602 -34.95 7.25 3.45
N ILE A 603 -33.96 8.02 3.03
CA ILE A 603 -33.52 9.23 3.73
C ILE A 603 -33.52 10.38 2.72
N GLU A 604 -34.32 11.39 2.96
CA GLU A 604 -34.34 12.62 2.16
C GLU A 604 -33.35 13.65 2.73
N ASP A 605 -32.84 14.51 1.84
CA ASP A 605 -32.07 15.70 2.18
C ASP A 605 -30.91 15.44 3.16
N THR A 606 -29.92 14.69 2.70
CA THR A 606 -28.77 14.27 3.51
C THR A 606 -27.57 15.19 3.33
N GLU A 607 -26.86 15.46 4.43
CA GLU A 607 -25.57 16.15 4.43
C GLU A 607 -24.42 15.20 4.06
N ALA A 608 -23.25 15.75 3.74
CA ALA A 608 -22.04 14.96 3.56
C ALA A 608 -21.50 14.42 4.89
N GLY A 609 -20.91 13.24 4.86
CA GLY A 609 -20.23 12.59 5.97
C GLY A 609 -20.90 11.27 6.37
N VAL A 610 -20.68 10.90 7.63
CA VAL A 610 -21.30 9.71 8.23
C VAL A 610 -22.76 10.00 8.59
N ILE A 611 -23.69 9.42 7.84
CA ILE A 611 -25.12 9.41 8.18
C ILE A 611 -25.37 8.25 9.14
N GLU A 612 -25.95 8.52 10.30
CA GLU A 612 -26.29 7.51 11.30
C GLU A 612 -27.73 7.68 11.81
N GLY A 613 -28.38 6.56 12.11
CA GLY A 613 -29.76 6.56 12.59
C GLY A 613 -30.15 5.24 13.26
N THR A 614 -31.40 5.15 13.71
CA THR A 614 -31.93 3.96 14.37
C THR A 614 -33.29 3.59 13.81
N MET A 615 -33.57 2.30 13.73
CA MET A 615 -34.84 1.73 13.26
C MET A 615 -35.38 0.75 14.28
N GLN A 616 -36.70 0.68 14.47
CA GLN A 616 -37.26 -0.34 15.36
C GLN A 616 -37.20 -1.71 14.70
N LYS A 617 -36.88 -2.75 15.46
CA LYS A 617 -36.73 -4.11 14.94
C LYS A 617 -38.00 -4.65 14.25
N ARG A 618 -39.17 -4.19 14.69
CA ARG A 618 -40.48 -4.50 14.10
C ARG A 618 -40.72 -3.89 12.72
N GLU A 619 -39.91 -2.91 12.32
CA GLU A 619 -40.00 -2.21 11.03
C GLU A 619 -39.22 -2.95 9.93
N VAL A 620 -38.41 -3.95 10.30
CA VAL A 620 -37.64 -4.79 9.37
C VAL A 620 -38.41 -6.10 9.12
N ALA A 621 -38.75 -6.38 7.87
CA ALA A 621 -39.70 -7.44 7.54
C ALA A 621 -39.09 -8.84 7.63
N GLU A 622 -37.82 -9.02 7.21
CA GLU A 622 -37.17 -10.33 7.13
C GLU A 622 -35.74 -10.31 7.71
N ARG A 623 -35.36 -11.42 8.35
CA ARG A 623 -33.97 -11.70 8.76
C ARG A 623 -33.30 -12.60 7.73
N GLY A 624 -31.99 -12.46 7.57
CA GLY A 624 -31.22 -13.27 6.63
C GLY A 624 -30.17 -12.48 5.84
N GLU A 625 -29.67 -13.11 4.79
CA GLU A 625 -28.73 -12.51 3.84
C GLU A 625 -29.47 -11.83 2.70
N PHE A 626 -29.07 -10.61 2.39
CA PHE A 626 -29.63 -9.78 1.33
C PHE A 626 -28.52 -9.15 0.49
N ILE A 627 -28.84 -8.79 -0.74
CA ILE A 627 -28.09 -7.79 -1.51
C ILE A 627 -28.76 -6.44 -1.23
N ALA A 628 -28.04 -5.54 -0.57
CA ALA A 628 -28.45 -4.17 -0.38
C ALA A 628 -28.02 -3.32 -1.58
N ASN A 629 -28.98 -2.82 -2.35
CA ASN A 629 -28.76 -1.85 -3.41
C ASN A 629 -28.96 -0.43 -2.87
N ILE A 630 -27.85 0.26 -2.66
CA ILE A 630 -27.79 1.64 -2.16
C ILE A 630 -27.89 2.56 -3.37
N THR A 631 -28.98 3.31 -3.48
CA THR A 631 -29.19 4.31 -4.52
C THR A 631 -29.10 5.70 -3.95
N VAL A 632 -28.20 6.52 -4.49
CA VAL A 632 -28.00 7.92 -4.13
C VAL A 632 -28.51 8.79 -5.26
N GLU A 633 -29.47 9.67 -4.96
CA GLU A 633 -29.87 10.74 -5.85
C GLU A 633 -29.17 12.03 -5.41
N THR A 634 -28.34 12.62 -6.28
CA THR A 634 -27.65 13.88 -6.00
C THR A 634 -28.59 15.08 -6.12
N LYS A 635 -28.18 16.25 -5.60
CA LYS A 635 -28.98 17.49 -5.68
C LYS A 635 -29.30 17.94 -7.11
N ASP A 636 -28.48 17.56 -8.08
CA ASP A 636 -28.68 17.78 -9.51
C ASP A 636 -29.47 16.66 -10.21
N ARG A 637 -30.12 15.77 -9.44
CA ARG A 637 -30.99 14.66 -9.90
C ARG A 637 -30.28 13.60 -10.74
N LYS A 638 -28.99 13.37 -10.49
CA LYS A 638 -28.29 12.18 -11.01
C LYS A 638 -28.44 11.05 -10.01
N THR A 639 -28.51 9.83 -10.52
CA THR A 639 -28.70 8.64 -9.70
C THR A 639 -27.49 7.72 -9.82
N TYR A 640 -27.00 7.26 -8.68
CA TYR A 640 -25.89 6.32 -8.58
C TYR A 640 -26.31 5.14 -7.72
N SER A 641 -25.95 3.91 -8.10
CA SER A 641 -26.31 2.72 -7.34
C SER A 641 -25.08 1.85 -7.04
N TYR A 642 -25.04 1.30 -5.83
CA TYR A 642 -23.97 0.46 -5.30
C TYR A 642 -24.58 -0.77 -4.63
N GLN A 643 -23.99 -1.94 -4.85
CA GLN A 643 -24.45 -3.18 -4.23
C GLN A 643 -23.49 -3.63 -3.14
N GLU A 644 -24.01 -3.91 -1.95
CA GLU A 644 -23.26 -4.50 -0.84
C GLU A 644 -24.05 -5.70 -0.28
N ALA A 645 -23.35 -6.73 0.19
CA ALA A 645 -24.00 -7.82 0.91
C ALA A 645 -24.35 -7.33 2.32
N LEU A 646 -25.58 -7.62 2.76
CA LEU A 646 -26.06 -7.25 4.08
C LEU A 646 -26.67 -8.46 4.79
N PHE A 647 -26.31 -8.64 6.05
CA PHE A 647 -26.91 -9.66 6.92
C PHE A 647 -27.71 -8.98 8.02
N ILE A 648 -28.96 -9.40 8.20
CA ILE A 648 -29.87 -8.87 9.22
C ILE A 648 -30.16 -10.00 10.23
N GLU A 649 -29.76 -9.77 11.47
CA GLU A 649 -29.88 -10.71 12.61
C GLU A 649 -31.28 -10.86 13.21
#